data_AF-A0A2D9K323-F1
#
_entry.id   AF-A0A2D9K323-F1
#
_cell.length_a   1.000
_cell.length_b   1.000
_cell.length_c   1.000
_cell.angle_alpha   90.00
_cell.angle_beta   90.00
_cell.angle_gamma   90.00
#
_symmetry.space_group_name_H-M   'P 1'
#
loop_
_entity.id
_entity.type
_entity.pdbx_description
1 polymer ?
#
loop_
_entity_poly.entity_id
_entity_poly.type
_entity_poly.pdbx_seq_one_letter_code
_entity_poly.pdbx_strand_id
1 'polypeptide(L)'
;MIILKFIFNIKMKSITYDNFFKVLTGCFLLSLTIESKAEEAFLSDVESGETKSTPLGVRQQSIKRMVAELENQFTDLAKLIQEENPEQATKLVDAFKTSKDLLLEKRMDDITKLLDLSKLDSANEEQKKTIDDIKGLIEFLLKDDSEKDRIKKEVEKLKRWKAEIESLIQDESELKDESELRAEKDKVLEEMDRNIAELKKLIDKQKNIKDATEKESVNGIESLDKIADDQNQLRKDTEKLQDLLSKEDENSNSDKDEESDESEPSDLIKDAIDDQKLAEKKLGEGKGKLAADAESKAIDNMQKALNDLEEERNRVAGIDPEDLEGLKEGQKETADKTAQLSQNIDEENKSDEGSNQQQDPLKEGQEKAQDAIDSAKEKMDSASGQLAQGKPGQAAQQQKDAIEDLNRARDEIDKQLDELQQQEKMEALVQLEQMFSEMLEKQRQGSSKVLVLDEKRKIQDGRLKRADRIELRSVEILERKLSEKSEEAVNLLNDEGSSVVVRNVVEGMQNDLLAIADMVDGNETGVFVQRSQKEVELTLQELIDAVKIAQKMEEQKQDQQNQQQNQQNQQNQQQNLLPPSAELKLLRLTQLRINRRTVDFEMQLNNEEVKNDVLKRQVNEVTILQKKVTESARELAARGQQPLESEID
;
A
#
# COMPACT_ATOMS: atom_id res chain seq x y z
N MET A 1 0.34 18.59 -23.72
CA MET A 1 1.00 19.82 -24.25
C MET A 1 2.21 20.28 -23.41
N ILE A 2 2.68 19.50 -22.43
CA ILE A 2 3.88 19.82 -21.61
C ILE A 2 5.12 19.05 -22.11
N ILE A 3 4.93 17.86 -22.70
CA ILE A 3 6.01 17.05 -23.31
C ILE A 3 6.58 17.70 -24.60
N LEU A 4 5.79 18.46 -25.35
CA LEU A 4 6.29 19.22 -26.52
C LEU A 4 7.15 20.45 -26.14
N LYS A 5 7.12 20.90 -24.88
CA LYS A 5 7.94 22.03 -24.42
C LYS A 5 9.35 21.61 -23.98
N PHE A 6 9.55 20.35 -23.61
CA PHE A 6 10.85 19.86 -23.14
C PHE A 6 11.78 19.48 -24.30
N ILE A 7 11.23 18.88 -25.37
CA ILE A 7 11.99 18.52 -26.58
C ILE A 7 12.45 19.77 -27.38
N PHE A 8 11.77 20.91 -27.21
CA PHE A 8 12.14 22.15 -27.89
C PHE A 8 13.40 22.83 -27.32
N ASN A 9 13.88 22.44 -26.13
CA ASN A 9 14.88 23.24 -25.39
C ASN A 9 16.34 22.74 -25.49
N ILE A 10 16.62 21.61 -26.16
CA ILE A 10 17.99 21.02 -26.18
C ILE A 10 18.68 21.05 -27.57
N LYS A 11 18.02 21.49 -28.65
CA LYS A 11 18.66 21.42 -29.98
C LYS A 11 18.34 22.55 -30.95
N MET A 12 18.61 23.81 -30.55
CA MET A 12 18.86 24.89 -31.53
C MET A 12 19.75 26.01 -30.96
N LYS A 13 21.07 25.83 -31.08
CA LYS A 13 21.98 26.94 -31.36
C LYS A 13 22.63 26.62 -32.70
N SER A 14 22.40 27.50 -33.68
CA SER A 14 22.79 27.39 -35.10
C SER A 14 21.82 26.57 -35.97
N ILE A 15 20.86 27.26 -36.58
CA ILE A 15 20.69 27.43 -38.04
C ILE A 15 19.41 28.25 -38.29
N THR A 16 19.47 29.07 -39.34
CA THR A 16 18.67 30.26 -39.66
C THR A 16 17.16 30.09 -39.85
N TYR A 17 16.42 31.06 -39.30
CA TYR A 17 14.99 31.33 -39.39
C TYR A 17 14.56 31.85 -40.79
N ASP A 18 14.27 30.97 -41.75
CA ASP A 18 13.58 31.44 -42.99
C ASP A 18 12.66 30.42 -43.69
N ASN A 19 12.57 29.18 -43.21
CA ASN A 19 11.74 28.14 -43.86
C ASN A 19 10.43 27.80 -43.14
N PHE A 20 10.24 28.24 -41.88
CA PHE A 20 9.02 27.90 -41.13
C PHE A 20 7.85 28.87 -41.39
N PHE A 21 8.12 30.12 -41.81
CA PHE A 21 7.08 31.12 -42.04
C PHE A 21 6.40 31.01 -43.42
N LYS A 22 7.05 30.39 -44.42
CA LYS A 22 6.47 30.19 -45.77
C LYS A 22 5.44 29.05 -45.86
N VAL A 23 5.47 28.10 -44.94
CA VAL A 23 4.53 26.96 -44.95
C VAL A 23 3.19 27.32 -44.30
N LEU A 24 3.19 28.20 -43.29
CA LEU A 24 1.96 28.61 -42.61
C LEU A 24 1.15 29.67 -43.36
N THR A 25 1.76 30.50 -44.21
CA THR A 25 1.05 31.51 -45.03
C THR A 25 0.47 30.97 -46.33
N GLY A 26 0.90 29.79 -46.79
CA GLY A 26 0.36 29.15 -48.00
C GLY A 26 -1.00 28.44 -47.79
N CYS A 27 -1.26 27.96 -46.57
CA CYS A 27 -2.48 27.17 -46.30
C CYS A 27 -3.75 28.00 -46.07
N PHE A 28 -3.63 29.31 -45.82
CA PHE A 28 -4.79 30.18 -45.55
C PHE A 28 -5.32 30.92 -46.79
N LEU A 29 -4.55 31.00 -47.89
CA LEU A 29 -4.96 31.70 -49.12
C LEU A 29 -5.47 30.80 -50.25
N LEU A 30 -5.37 29.46 -50.12
CA LEU A 30 -5.91 28.55 -51.14
C LEU A 30 -7.38 28.14 -50.92
N SER A 31 -7.99 28.56 -49.81
CA SER A 31 -9.39 28.23 -49.46
C SER A 31 -10.42 29.28 -49.93
N LEU A 32 -10.04 30.27 -50.76
CA LEU A 32 -10.94 31.37 -51.14
C LEU A 32 -11.07 31.64 -52.65
N THR A 33 -10.55 30.80 -53.55
CA THR A 33 -10.62 31.04 -55.01
C THR A 33 -10.94 29.82 -55.86
N ILE A 34 -11.78 28.89 -55.37
CA ILE A 34 -12.38 27.85 -56.23
C ILE A 34 -13.85 27.68 -55.86
N GLU A 35 -14.64 28.76 -55.99
CA GLU A 35 -16.11 28.70 -55.88
C GLU A 35 -16.78 29.39 -57.09
N SER A 36 -16.08 29.56 -58.22
CA SER A 36 -16.63 30.25 -59.41
C SER A 36 -16.44 29.53 -60.76
N LYS A 37 -16.20 28.22 -60.79
CA LYS A 37 -15.97 27.52 -62.08
C LYS A 37 -16.52 26.10 -62.19
N ALA A 38 -17.60 25.80 -61.46
CA ALA A 38 -18.29 24.50 -61.51
C ALA A 38 -19.52 24.48 -62.44
N GLU A 39 -19.81 25.55 -63.19
CA GLU A 39 -20.84 25.60 -64.23
C GLU A 39 -20.19 25.85 -65.59
N GLU A 40 -19.79 24.78 -66.28
CA GLU A 40 -19.67 24.63 -67.75
C GLU A 40 -18.74 23.45 -68.07
N ALA A 41 -19.25 22.22 -67.97
CA ALA A 41 -18.71 21.05 -68.67
C ALA A 41 -19.70 19.88 -68.57
N PHE A 42 -20.89 20.05 -69.14
CA PHE A 42 -21.81 18.96 -69.41
C PHE A 42 -21.90 18.80 -70.92
N LEU A 43 -21.26 17.73 -71.44
CA LEU A 43 -21.36 17.09 -72.78
C LEU A 43 -19.99 16.80 -73.40
N SER A 44 -19.49 15.59 -73.19
CA SER A 44 -19.10 14.67 -74.28
C SER A 44 -18.68 13.32 -73.70
N ASP A 45 -19.27 12.27 -74.26
CA ASP A 45 -19.00 10.87 -73.95
C ASP A 45 -18.05 10.26 -75.00
N VAL A 46 -17.50 9.08 -74.65
CA VAL A 46 -16.73 8.09 -75.43
C VAL A 46 -15.24 7.90 -75.05
N GLU A 47 -15.06 6.89 -74.20
CA GLU A 47 -13.98 5.87 -74.08
C GLU A 47 -12.54 6.16 -74.55
N SER A 48 -11.66 6.32 -73.56
CA SER A 48 -10.30 5.75 -73.55
C SER A 48 -9.85 5.51 -72.10
N GLY A 49 -9.48 4.26 -71.78
CA GLY A 49 -9.14 3.80 -70.43
C GLY A 49 -7.79 4.29 -69.89
N GLU A 50 -7.74 5.53 -69.42
CA GLU A 50 -6.75 5.99 -68.46
C GLU A 50 -7.47 6.47 -67.18
N THR A 51 -7.23 5.77 -66.07
CA THR A 51 -7.69 6.14 -64.73
C THR A 51 -7.19 7.53 -64.36
N LYS A 52 -7.99 8.57 -64.61
CA LYS A 52 -7.73 9.91 -64.07
C LYS A 52 -7.94 9.86 -62.56
N SER A 53 -6.84 9.97 -61.81
CA SER A 53 -6.86 10.03 -60.35
C SER A 53 -7.78 11.16 -59.87
N THR A 54 -8.76 10.84 -59.04
CA THR A 54 -9.66 11.87 -58.50
C THR A 54 -8.94 12.67 -57.42
N PRO A 55 -9.32 13.93 -57.14
CA PRO A 55 -8.74 14.71 -56.04
C PRO A 55 -8.82 13.98 -54.68
N LEU A 56 -9.86 13.19 -54.46
CA LEU A 56 -10.02 12.35 -53.27
C LEU A 56 -9.08 11.14 -53.29
N GLY A 57 -8.91 10.47 -54.43
CA GLY A 57 -7.94 9.38 -54.60
C GLY A 57 -6.50 9.83 -54.34
N VAL A 58 -6.11 11.01 -54.83
CA VAL A 58 -4.79 11.61 -54.55
C VAL A 58 -4.58 11.87 -53.06
N ARG A 59 -5.60 12.39 -52.36
CA ARG A 59 -5.53 12.60 -50.90
C ARG A 59 -5.42 11.29 -50.13
N GLN A 60 -6.19 10.28 -50.53
CA GLN A 60 -6.11 8.94 -49.95
C GLN A 60 -4.74 8.28 -50.18
N GLN A 61 -4.13 8.51 -51.34
CA GLN A 61 -2.79 8.02 -51.65
C GLN A 61 -1.73 8.65 -50.73
N SER A 62 -1.90 9.90 -50.33
CA SER A 62 -1.06 10.53 -49.31
C SER A 62 -1.20 9.83 -47.95
N ILE A 63 -2.44 9.50 -47.55
CA ILE A 63 -2.71 8.77 -46.29
C ILE A 63 -2.09 7.37 -46.33
N LYS A 64 -2.18 6.65 -47.45
CA LYS A 64 -1.50 5.36 -47.65
C LYS A 64 0.00 5.47 -47.37
N ARG A 65 0.66 6.51 -47.89
CA ARG A 65 2.11 6.73 -47.66
C ARG A 65 2.43 6.97 -46.20
N MET A 66 1.59 7.75 -45.49
CA MET A 66 1.77 7.97 -44.05
C MET A 66 1.62 6.68 -43.24
N VAL A 67 0.71 5.78 -43.61
CA VAL A 67 0.57 4.46 -42.96
C VAL A 67 1.80 3.57 -43.23
N ALA A 68 2.28 3.53 -44.47
CA ALA A 68 3.50 2.78 -44.80
C ALA A 68 4.73 3.34 -44.06
N GLU A 69 4.82 4.66 -43.90
CA GLU A 69 5.88 5.31 -43.14
C GLU A 69 5.78 4.97 -41.65
N LEU A 70 4.57 4.97 -41.08
CA LEU A 70 4.31 4.55 -39.70
C LEU A 70 4.74 3.09 -39.44
N GLU A 71 4.41 2.17 -40.35
CA GLU A 71 4.81 0.76 -40.24
C GLU A 71 6.34 0.59 -40.25
N ASN A 72 7.04 1.37 -41.08
CA ASN A 72 8.50 1.38 -41.07
C ASN A 72 9.05 1.95 -39.76
N GLN A 73 8.43 3.03 -39.25
CA GLN A 73 8.81 3.63 -37.96
C GLN A 73 8.63 2.65 -36.80
N PHE A 74 7.59 1.82 -36.77
CA PHE A 74 7.46 0.77 -35.73
C PHE A 74 8.64 -0.19 -35.72
N THR A 75 9.08 -0.62 -36.90
CA THR A 75 10.19 -1.57 -37.02
C THR A 75 11.54 -0.93 -36.69
N ASP A 76 11.75 0.32 -37.14
CA ASP A 76 12.99 1.04 -36.91
C ASP A 76 13.13 1.47 -35.45
N LEU A 77 12.04 1.96 -34.84
CA LEU A 77 12.00 2.28 -33.42
C LEU A 77 12.14 1.02 -32.56
N ALA A 78 11.48 -0.09 -32.91
CA ALA A 78 11.65 -1.34 -32.20
C ALA A 78 13.10 -1.78 -32.14
N LYS A 79 13.85 -1.68 -33.25
CA LYS A 79 15.29 -2.01 -33.29
C LYS A 79 16.14 -1.03 -32.47
N LEU A 80 15.80 0.25 -32.52
CA LEU A 80 16.52 1.29 -31.78
C LEU A 80 16.36 1.12 -30.26
N ILE A 81 15.16 0.76 -29.82
CA ILE A 81 14.86 0.58 -28.39
C ILE A 81 15.01 -0.88 -27.95
N GLN A 82 15.43 -1.82 -28.81
CA GLN A 82 15.48 -3.24 -28.46
C GLN A 82 16.46 -3.55 -27.32
N GLU A 83 17.56 -2.80 -27.26
CA GLU A 83 18.58 -2.94 -26.21
C GLU A 83 18.23 -2.13 -24.96
N GLU A 84 17.48 -1.02 -25.11
CA GLU A 84 17.14 -0.10 -24.01
C GLU A 84 15.77 -0.38 -23.36
N ASN A 85 14.82 -0.95 -24.12
CA ASN A 85 13.46 -1.30 -23.70
C ASN A 85 12.90 -2.48 -24.54
N PRO A 86 13.26 -3.74 -24.20
CA PRO A 86 12.92 -4.91 -25.00
C PRO A 86 11.41 -5.20 -25.04
N GLU A 87 10.66 -4.83 -24.00
CA GLU A 87 9.22 -5.01 -23.94
C GLU A 87 8.49 -4.04 -24.88
N GLN A 88 8.85 -2.75 -24.86
CA GLN A 88 8.31 -1.77 -25.80
C GLN A 88 8.71 -2.09 -27.25
N ALA A 89 9.94 -2.58 -27.47
CA ALA A 89 10.37 -3.06 -28.78
C ALA A 89 9.48 -4.22 -29.27
N THR A 90 9.18 -5.18 -28.40
CA THR A 90 8.31 -6.32 -28.71
C THR A 90 6.89 -5.84 -29.04
N LYS A 91 6.35 -4.90 -28.26
CA LYS A 91 5.03 -4.29 -28.50
C LYS A 91 4.97 -3.55 -29.84
N LEU A 92 6.01 -2.82 -30.23
CA LEU A 92 6.12 -2.18 -31.55
C LEU A 92 6.21 -3.22 -32.68
N VAL A 93 6.93 -4.32 -32.48
CA VAL A 93 6.99 -5.44 -33.44
C VAL A 93 5.62 -6.10 -33.59
N ASP A 94 4.89 -6.30 -32.50
CA ASP A 94 3.56 -6.92 -32.53
C ASP A 94 2.50 -5.97 -33.10
N ALA A 95 2.62 -4.66 -32.86
CA ALA A 95 1.81 -3.65 -33.54
C ALA A 95 2.08 -3.64 -35.05
N PHE A 96 3.35 -3.79 -35.47
CA PHE A 96 3.70 -3.94 -36.88
C PHE A 96 3.09 -5.21 -37.49
N LYS A 97 3.18 -6.36 -36.83
CA LYS A 97 2.55 -7.62 -37.29
C LYS A 97 1.04 -7.46 -37.41
N THR A 98 0.40 -6.86 -36.40
CA THR A 98 -1.04 -6.59 -36.39
C THR A 98 -1.44 -5.69 -37.55
N SER A 99 -0.66 -4.65 -37.86
CA SER A 99 -0.87 -3.78 -39.03
C SER A 99 -0.86 -4.56 -40.35
N LYS A 100 0.07 -5.53 -40.47
CA LYS A 100 0.17 -6.40 -41.66
C LYS A 100 -0.95 -7.43 -41.73
N ASP A 101 -1.37 -8.00 -40.61
CA ASP A 101 -2.48 -8.97 -40.55
C ASP A 101 -3.82 -8.29 -40.89
N LEU A 102 -4.00 -7.03 -40.47
CA LEU A 102 -5.14 -6.18 -40.84
C LEU A 102 -5.05 -5.68 -42.29
N LEU A 103 -3.93 -5.93 -42.98
CA LEU A 103 -3.67 -5.56 -44.37
C LEU A 103 -3.88 -4.06 -44.62
N LEU A 104 -3.54 -3.19 -43.66
CA LEU A 104 -3.88 -1.76 -43.69
C LEU A 104 -3.40 -1.08 -44.97
N GLU A 105 -2.17 -1.35 -45.41
CA GLU A 105 -1.61 -0.79 -46.65
C GLU A 105 -2.42 -1.20 -47.89
N LYS A 106 -2.87 -2.46 -47.97
CA LYS A 106 -3.67 -2.99 -49.06
C LYS A 106 -5.08 -2.41 -49.04
N ARG A 107 -5.69 -2.29 -47.86
CA ARG A 107 -7.02 -1.69 -47.70
C ARG A 107 -7.00 -0.20 -48.10
N MET A 108 -5.94 0.53 -47.75
CA MET A 108 -5.73 1.91 -48.21
C MET A 108 -5.57 2.01 -49.74
N ASP A 109 -4.91 1.03 -50.38
CA ASP A 109 -4.80 0.94 -51.84
C ASP A 109 -6.16 0.69 -52.52
N ASP A 110 -6.96 -0.21 -51.95
CA ASP A 110 -8.28 -0.54 -52.48
C ASP A 110 -9.27 0.62 -52.29
N ILE A 111 -9.19 1.37 -51.18
CA ILE A 111 -9.93 2.62 -51.00
C ILE A 111 -9.53 3.65 -52.06
N THR A 112 -8.24 3.82 -52.36
CA THR A 112 -7.78 4.73 -53.42
C THR A 112 -8.40 4.36 -54.77
N LYS A 113 -8.40 3.06 -55.14
CA LYS A 113 -9.04 2.59 -56.38
C LYS A 113 -10.54 2.85 -56.40
N LEU A 114 -11.23 2.65 -55.28
CA LEU A 114 -12.67 2.92 -55.18
C LEU A 114 -12.98 4.42 -55.34
N LEU A 115 -12.14 5.29 -54.76
CA LEU A 115 -12.26 6.75 -54.90
C LEU A 115 -11.93 7.23 -56.32
N ASP A 116 -10.96 6.62 -57.00
CA ASP A 116 -10.63 6.92 -58.39
C ASP A 116 -11.74 6.48 -59.36
N LEU A 117 -12.41 5.36 -59.04
CA LEU A 117 -13.58 4.87 -59.78
C LEU A 117 -14.90 5.57 -59.38
N SER A 118 -14.85 6.62 -58.55
CA SER A 118 -16.02 7.34 -58.03
C SER A 118 -17.05 6.46 -57.29
N LYS A 119 -16.64 5.30 -56.78
CA LYS A 119 -17.47 4.39 -55.99
C LYS A 119 -17.45 4.82 -54.52
N LEU A 120 -18.05 5.98 -54.25
CA LEU A 120 -17.94 6.67 -52.95
C LEU A 120 -18.56 5.87 -51.80
N ASP A 121 -19.67 5.16 -52.02
CA ASP A 121 -20.32 4.37 -50.96
C ASP A 121 -19.45 3.21 -50.49
N SER A 122 -18.86 2.45 -51.43
CA SER A 122 -17.95 1.36 -51.12
C SER A 122 -16.64 1.87 -50.51
N ALA A 123 -16.13 3.01 -50.99
CA ALA A 123 -14.94 3.64 -50.41
C ALA A 123 -15.19 4.07 -48.95
N ASN A 124 -16.36 4.62 -48.64
CA ASN A 124 -16.73 5.05 -47.30
C ASN A 124 -16.88 3.87 -46.34
N GLU A 125 -17.49 2.77 -46.77
CA GLU A 125 -17.60 1.55 -45.95
C GLU A 125 -16.22 0.98 -45.58
N GLU A 126 -15.32 0.91 -46.56
CA GLU A 126 -13.96 0.44 -46.32
C GLU A 126 -13.14 1.44 -45.48
N GLN A 127 -13.28 2.75 -45.70
CA GLN A 127 -12.65 3.78 -44.85
C GLN A 127 -13.08 3.63 -43.39
N LYS A 128 -14.36 3.39 -43.12
CA LYS A 128 -14.87 3.23 -41.75
C LYS A 128 -14.24 2.02 -41.05
N LYS A 129 -14.21 0.86 -41.73
CA LYS A 129 -13.54 -0.34 -41.21
C LYS A 129 -12.05 -0.11 -41.00
N THR A 130 -11.37 0.63 -41.89
CA THR A 130 -9.94 0.94 -41.74
C THR A 130 -9.66 1.90 -40.57
N ILE A 131 -10.56 2.85 -40.32
CA ILE A 131 -10.47 3.73 -39.15
C ILE A 131 -10.65 2.94 -37.85
N ASP A 132 -11.60 2.00 -37.81
CA ASP A 132 -11.82 1.16 -36.63
C ASP A 132 -10.60 0.26 -36.35
N ASP A 133 -10.00 -0.33 -37.38
CA ASP A 133 -8.76 -1.12 -37.26
C ASP A 133 -7.57 -0.28 -36.77
N ILE A 134 -7.39 0.95 -37.29
CA ILE A 134 -6.33 1.86 -36.84
C ILE A 134 -6.55 2.26 -35.37
N LYS A 135 -7.81 2.48 -34.95
CA LYS A 135 -8.12 2.75 -33.54
C LYS A 135 -7.76 1.57 -32.64
N GLY A 136 -8.07 0.35 -33.06
CA GLY A 136 -7.67 -0.85 -32.33
C GLY A 136 -6.15 -1.00 -32.22
N LEU A 137 -5.40 -0.62 -33.26
CA LEU A 137 -3.94 -0.63 -33.24
C LEU A 137 -3.35 0.46 -32.33
N ILE A 138 -3.97 1.64 -32.31
CA ILE A 138 -3.63 2.72 -31.38
C ILE A 138 -3.94 2.30 -29.94
N GLU A 139 -5.08 1.67 -29.71
CA GLU A 139 -5.47 1.13 -28.40
C GLU A 139 -4.50 0.04 -27.95
N PHE A 140 -4.10 -0.89 -28.82
CA PHE A 140 -3.06 -1.88 -28.53
C PHE A 140 -1.71 -1.24 -28.16
N LEU A 141 -1.33 -0.17 -28.85
CA LEU A 141 -0.09 0.57 -28.54
C LEU A 141 -0.22 1.39 -27.24
N LEU A 142 -1.39 1.93 -26.94
CA LEU A 142 -1.69 2.71 -25.74
C LEU A 142 -2.07 1.86 -24.53
N LYS A 143 -2.38 0.57 -24.69
CA LYS A 143 -2.71 -0.34 -23.60
C LYS A 143 -1.43 -0.61 -22.81
N ASP A 144 -1.18 0.20 -21.81
CA ASP A 144 -0.01 0.09 -20.93
C ASP A 144 -0.23 -0.99 -19.87
N ASP A 145 -0.49 -2.22 -20.33
CA ASP A 145 -0.50 -3.42 -19.47
C ASP A 145 0.83 -3.55 -18.69
N SER A 146 1.93 -2.95 -19.16
CA SER A 146 3.24 -2.95 -18.49
C SER A 146 3.32 -2.12 -17.20
N GLU A 147 2.62 -0.98 -17.10
CA GLU A 147 2.79 -0.09 -15.94
C GLU A 147 2.00 -0.61 -14.75
N LYS A 148 0.74 -1.03 -14.96
CA LYS A 148 -0.06 -1.72 -13.94
C LYS A 148 0.58 -3.04 -13.50
N ASP A 149 1.12 -3.84 -14.42
CA ASP A 149 1.79 -5.09 -14.05
C ASP A 149 3.15 -4.83 -13.37
N ARG A 150 3.86 -3.74 -13.72
CA ARG A 150 5.09 -3.33 -13.02
C ARG A 150 4.78 -2.91 -11.58
N ILE A 151 3.77 -2.05 -11.36
CA ILE A 151 3.39 -1.63 -10.01
C ILE A 151 2.95 -2.82 -9.17
N LYS A 152 2.13 -3.73 -9.72
CA LYS A 152 1.75 -4.97 -9.02
C LYS A 152 2.96 -5.82 -8.62
N LYS A 153 3.93 -6.01 -9.51
CA LYS A 153 5.16 -6.75 -9.20
C LYS A 153 5.94 -6.07 -8.08
N GLU A 154 6.05 -4.74 -8.10
CA GLU A 154 6.75 -3.98 -7.07
C GLU A 154 6.03 -4.05 -5.72
N VAL A 155 4.70 -3.94 -5.70
CA VAL A 155 3.88 -4.12 -4.49
C VAL A 155 4.07 -5.51 -3.90
N GLU A 156 4.05 -6.56 -4.72
CA GLU A 156 4.25 -7.94 -4.23
C GLU A 156 5.68 -8.17 -3.73
N LYS A 157 6.68 -7.53 -4.34
CA LYS A 157 8.08 -7.51 -3.88
C LYS A 157 8.20 -6.83 -2.51
N LEU A 158 7.70 -5.61 -2.37
CA LEU A 158 7.71 -4.85 -1.12
C LEU A 158 6.93 -5.56 0.01
N LYS A 159 5.76 -6.14 -0.28
CA LYS A 159 5.01 -6.95 0.71
C LYS A 159 5.78 -8.15 1.20
N ARG A 160 6.52 -8.82 0.31
CA ARG A 160 7.35 -9.98 0.67
C ARG A 160 8.46 -9.55 1.62
N TRP A 161 9.20 -8.49 1.27
CA TRP A 161 10.25 -7.94 2.14
C TRP A 161 9.69 -7.50 3.49
N LYS A 162 8.54 -6.83 3.52
CA LYS A 162 7.86 -6.47 4.76
C LYS A 162 7.59 -7.70 5.63
N ALA A 163 7.03 -8.77 5.05
CA ALA A 163 6.73 -10.00 5.78
C ALA A 163 8.00 -10.68 6.32
N GLU A 164 9.09 -10.67 5.54
CA GLU A 164 10.39 -11.18 5.97
C GLU A 164 10.96 -10.34 7.15
N ILE A 165 10.86 -9.01 7.08
CA ILE A 165 11.27 -8.12 8.18
C ILE A 165 10.41 -8.34 9.44
N GLU A 166 9.09 -8.50 9.29
CA GLU A 166 8.20 -8.78 10.43
C GLU A 166 8.54 -10.12 11.10
N SER A 167 8.90 -11.15 10.31
CA SER A 167 9.41 -12.41 10.86
C SER A 167 10.73 -12.23 11.60
N LEU A 168 11.67 -11.44 11.07
CA LEU A 168 12.93 -11.15 11.73
C LEU A 168 12.77 -10.36 13.02
N ILE A 169 11.82 -9.41 13.06
CA ILE A 169 11.46 -8.66 14.27
C ILE A 169 10.94 -9.62 15.35
N GLN A 170 10.10 -10.59 14.96
CA GLN A 170 9.58 -11.59 15.88
C GLN A 170 10.71 -12.47 16.42
N ASP A 171 11.53 -13.06 15.54
CA ASP A 171 12.66 -13.92 15.93
C ASP A 171 13.61 -13.17 16.89
N GLU A 172 13.95 -11.91 16.58
CA GLU A 172 14.83 -11.10 17.42
C GLU A 172 14.19 -10.71 18.76
N SER A 173 12.86 -10.48 18.79
CA SER A 173 12.13 -10.18 20.03
C SER A 173 12.10 -11.38 20.97
N GLU A 174 11.90 -12.59 20.44
CA GLU A 174 11.93 -13.83 21.23
C GLU A 174 13.33 -14.03 21.85
N LEU A 175 14.39 -13.88 21.06
CA LEU A 175 15.78 -13.97 21.54
C LEU A 175 16.14 -12.88 22.56
N LYS A 176 15.60 -11.67 22.39
CA LYS A 176 15.77 -10.57 23.34
C LYS A 176 15.15 -10.90 24.69
N ASP A 177 13.91 -11.37 24.69
CA ASP A 177 13.19 -11.67 25.93
C ASP A 177 13.86 -12.81 26.70
N GLU A 178 14.34 -13.84 26.00
CA GLU A 178 15.17 -14.89 26.60
C GLU A 178 16.50 -14.35 27.15
N SER A 179 17.16 -13.43 26.44
CA SER A 179 18.40 -12.80 26.89
C SER A 179 18.19 -11.89 28.12
N GLU A 180 17.07 -11.17 28.20
CA GLU A 180 16.69 -10.38 29.38
C GLU A 180 16.46 -11.27 30.60
N LEU A 181 15.73 -12.37 30.43
CA LEU A 181 15.49 -13.36 31.49
C LEU A 181 16.81 -13.92 32.05
N ARG A 182 17.80 -14.18 31.18
CA ARG A 182 19.14 -14.64 31.60
C ARG A 182 19.93 -13.56 32.31
N ALA A 183 19.88 -12.33 31.82
CA ALA A 183 20.57 -11.20 32.45
C ALA A 183 20.07 -10.95 33.88
N GLU A 184 18.78 -11.18 34.13
CA GLU A 184 18.20 -11.07 35.46
C GLU A 184 18.70 -12.20 36.37
N LYS A 185 18.75 -13.44 35.87
CA LYS A 185 19.35 -14.58 36.59
C LYS A 185 20.82 -14.33 36.97
N ASP A 186 21.63 -13.81 36.05
CA ASP A 186 23.06 -13.55 36.31
C ASP A 186 23.26 -12.48 37.40
N LYS A 187 22.42 -11.45 37.43
CA LYS A 187 22.44 -10.44 38.51
C LYS A 187 22.15 -11.06 39.87
N VAL A 188 21.13 -11.92 39.95
CA VAL A 188 20.78 -12.64 41.19
C VAL A 188 21.95 -13.51 41.66
N LEU A 189 22.61 -14.23 40.75
CA LEU A 189 23.78 -15.05 41.07
C LEU A 189 24.97 -14.21 41.55
N GLU A 190 25.25 -13.07 40.93
CA GLU A 190 26.31 -12.15 41.38
C GLU A 190 26.05 -11.59 42.78
N GLU A 191 24.80 -11.25 43.10
CA GLU A 191 24.39 -10.76 44.42
C GLU A 191 24.54 -11.87 45.47
N MET A 192 24.05 -13.08 45.18
CA MET A 192 24.25 -14.26 46.04
C MET A 192 25.73 -14.55 46.29
N ASP A 193 26.58 -14.52 45.26
CA ASP A 193 28.03 -14.74 45.38
C ASP A 193 28.70 -13.67 46.27
N ARG A 194 28.24 -12.41 46.20
CA ARG A 194 28.72 -11.33 47.10
C ARG A 194 28.29 -11.59 48.55
N ASN A 195 27.02 -11.94 48.77
CA ASN A 195 26.47 -12.21 50.10
C ASN A 195 27.17 -13.42 50.76
N ILE A 196 27.37 -14.51 50.02
CA ILE A 196 28.15 -15.68 50.44
C ILE A 196 29.59 -15.30 50.80
N ALA A 197 30.26 -14.48 49.97
CA ALA A 197 31.63 -14.06 50.21
C ALA A 197 31.76 -13.14 51.44
N GLU A 198 30.79 -12.24 51.67
CA GLU A 198 30.72 -11.43 52.88
C GLU A 198 30.50 -12.30 54.12
N LEU A 199 29.55 -13.23 54.07
CA LEU A 199 29.27 -14.14 55.19
C LEU A 199 30.48 -14.99 55.56
N LYS A 200 31.22 -15.54 54.58
CA LYS A 200 32.49 -16.25 54.82
C LYS A 200 33.50 -15.40 55.58
N LYS A 201 33.68 -14.13 55.18
CA LYS A 201 34.58 -13.20 55.88
C LYS A 201 34.13 -12.93 57.31
N LEU A 202 32.82 -12.80 57.55
CA LEU A 202 32.28 -12.57 58.89
C LEU A 202 32.46 -13.81 59.79
N ILE A 203 32.25 -15.01 59.26
CA ILE A 203 32.53 -16.28 59.96
C ILE A 203 33.99 -16.37 60.37
N ASP A 204 34.92 -16.04 59.46
CA ASP A 204 36.36 -16.07 59.77
C ASP A 204 36.74 -15.03 60.83
N LYS A 205 36.15 -13.83 60.78
CA LYS A 205 36.31 -12.82 61.84
C LYS A 205 35.76 -13.35 63.18
N GLN A 206 34.59 -13.97 63.20
CA GLN A 206 33.99 -14.52 64.41
C GLN A 206 34.85 -15.62 65.04
N LYS A 207 35.43 -16.50 64.21
CA LYS A 207 36.39 -17.54 64.66
C LYS A 207 37.64 -16.93 65.29
N ASN A 208 38.21 -15.90 64.65
CA ASN A 208 39.38 -15.20 65.19
C ASN A 208 39.09 -14.51 66.53
N ILE A 209 37.91 -13.88 66.67
CA ILE A 209 37.49 -13.26 67.92
C ILE A 209 37.31 -14.33 69.01
N LYS A 210 36.67 -15.46 68.70
CA LYS A 210 36.53 -16.58 69.63
C LYS A 210 37.87 -17.12 70.12
N ASP A 211 38.83 -17.32 69.22
CA ASP A 211 40.18 -17.75 69.57
C ASP A 211 40.90 -16.72 70.46
N ALA A 212 40.67 -15.42 70.25
CA ALA A 212 41.19 -14.36 71.10
C ALA A 212 40.51 -14.35 72.48
N THR A 213 39.18 -14.52 72.54
CA THR A 213 38.38 -14.63 73.76
C THR A 213 38.88 -15.77 74.65
N GLU A 214 39.13 -16.94 74.07
CA GLU A 214 39.64 -18.10 74.81
C GLU A 214 41.05 -17.88 75.37
N LYS A 215 41.94 -17.23 74.60
CA LYS A 215 43.32 -16.92 75.04
C LYS A 215 43.36 -15.84 76.12
N GLU A 216 42.58 -14.79 75.97
CA GLU A 216 42.62 -13.61 76.84
C GLU A 216 41.71 -13.74 78.07
N SER A 217 40.83 -14.75 78.12
CA SER A 217 39.96 -15.04 79.28
C SER A 217 40.74 -15.31 80.59
N VAL A 218 42.04 -15.62 80.52
CA VAL A 218 42.93 -15.82 81.68
C VAL A 218 43.69 -14.55 82.09
N ASN A 219 43.70 -13.51 81.26
CA ASN A 219 44.50 -12.28 81.44
C ASN A 219 43.73 -11.12 82.10
N GLY A 220 42.44 -11.31 82.40
CA GLY A 220 41.62 -10.36 83.16
C GLY A 220 40.62 -9.56 82.31
N ILE A 221 39.92 -8.61 82.93
CA ILE A 221 38.80 -7.89 82.30
C ILE A 221 39.28 -6.89 81.23
N GLU A 222 40.47 -6.29 81.41
CA GLU A 222 41.01 -5.26 80.52
C GLU A 222 41.40 -5.80 79.12
N SER A 223 41.80 -7.07 79.01
CA SER A 223 42.06 -7.73 77.72
C SER A 223 40.78 -8.14 76.99
N LEU A 224 39.74 -8.52 77.75
CA LEU A 224 38.42 -8.86 77.22
C LEU A 224 37.66 -7.63 76.69
N ASP A 225 37.93 -6.44 77.23
CA ASP A 225 37.29 -5.17 76.79
C ASP A 225 37.61 -4.84 75.32
N LYS A 226 38.87 -5.07 74.90
CA LYS A 226 39.29 -4.88 73.49
C LYS A 226 38.62 -5.87 72.54
N ILE A 227 38.39 -7.09 73.01
CA ILE A 227 37.70 -8.13 72.24
C ILE A 227 36.20 -7.78 72.15
N ALA A 228 35.62 -7.16 73.20
CA ALA A 228 34.24 -6.68 73.15
C ALA A 228 34.04 -5.61 72.06
N ASP A 229 35.01 -4.71 71.88
CA ASP A 229 34.99 -3.72 70.79
C ASP A 229 35.03 -4.38 69.40
N ASP A 230 35.91 -5.37 69.21
CA ASP A 230 36.00 -6.15 67.96
C ASP A 230 34.70 -6.94 67.70
N GLN A 231 34.11 -7.52 68.75
CA GLN A 231 32.84 -8.25 68.70
C GLN A 231 31.67 -7.33 68.33
N ASN A 232 31.63 -6.11 68.88
CA ASN A 232 30.64 -5.09 68.54
C ASN A 232 30.77 -4.64 67.08
N GLN A 233 32.02 -4.46 66.60
CA GLN A 233 32.26 -4.09 65.20
C GLN A 233 31.83 -5.21 64.24
N LEU A 234 32.12 -6.47 64.57
CA LEU A 234 31.67 -7.62 63.81
C LEU A 234 30.14 -7.73 63.79
N ARG A 235 29.46 -7.49 64.92
CA ARG A 235 28.00 -7.44 64.99
C ARG A 235 27.42 -6.40 64.04
N LYS A 236 27.97 -5.19 64.00
CA LYS A 236 27.52 -4.14 63.06
C LYS A 236 27.71 -4.54 61.60
N ASP A 237 28.80 -5.23 61.28
CA ASP A 237 29.03 -5.73 59.93
C ASP A 237 28.03 -6.87 59.59
N THR A 238 27.66 -7.69 60.58
CA THR A 238 26.66 -8.76 60.44
C THR A 238 25.24 -8.20 60.28
N GLU A 239 24.89 -7.13 61.00
CA GLU A 239 23.62 -6.39 60.84
C GLU A 239 23.47 -5.77 59.45
N LYS A 240 24.56 -5.25 58.86
CA LYS A 240 24.52 -4.75 57.47
C LYS A 240 24.22 -5.86 56.47
N LEU A 241 24.80 -7.05 56.66
CA LEU A 241 24.52 -8.19 55.80
C LEU A 241 23.06 -8.67 55.97
N GLN A 242 22.54 -8.67 57.19
CA GLN A 242 21.13 -8.95 57.47
C GLN A 242 20.17 -8.00 56.75
N ASP A 243 20.47 -6.69 56.77
CA ASP A 243 19.67 -5.67 56.09
C ASP A 243 19.69 -5.83 54.55
N LEU A 244 20.76 -6.39 53.99
CA LEU A 244 20.85 -6.70 52.56
C LEU A 244 20.00 -7.93 52.22
N LEU A 245 20.16 -9.02 52.97
CA LEU A 245 19.40 -10.27 52.76
C LEU A 245 17.88 -10.06 52.94
N SER A 246 17.47 -9.30 53.96
CA SER A 246 16.04 -9.05 54.23
C SER A 246 15.33 -8.26 53.12
N LYS A 247 16.08 -7.48 52.31
CA LYS A 247 15.51 -6.73 51.18
C LYS A 247 15.38 -7.60 49.92
N GLU A 248 16.19 -8.65 49.80
CA GLU A 248 16.12 -9.60 48.70
C GLU A 248 14.89 -10.52 48.84
N ASP A 249 14.51 -10.86 50.08
CA ASP A 249 13.31 -11.66 50.39
C ASP A 249 12.00 -10.91 50.08
N GLU A 250 11.94 -9.57 50.24
CA GLU A 250 10.74 -8.76 49.91
C GLU A 250 10.48 -8.64 48.39
N ASN A 251 11.51 -8.79 47.56
CA ASN A 251 11.40 -8.67 46.09
C ASN A 251 11.19 -10.03 45.39
N SER A 252 11.50 -11.14 46.07
CA SER A 252 11.35 -12.48 45.53
C SER A 252 9.94 -12.99 45.80
N ASN A 253 9.00 -12.62 44.91
CA ASN A 253 7.64 -13.15 44.92
C ASN A 253 7.64 -14.63 44.48
N SER A 254 8.19 -15.50 45.33
CA SER A 254 8.12 -16.94 45.16
C SER A 254 6.88 -17.45 45.89
N ASP A 255 5.89 -17.90 45.11
CA ASP A 255 4.88 -18.84 45.58
C ASP A 255 5.63 -20.06 46.13
N LYS A 256 5.80 -20.14 47.45
CA LYS A 256 6.37 -21.32 48.12
C LYS A 256 5.24 -22.11 48.76
N ASP A 257 5.06 -23.33 48.26
CA ASP A 257 4.28 -24.39 48.89
C ASP A 257 4.73 -24.61 50.34
N GLU A 258 3.76 -24.71 51.24
CA GLU A 258 3.88 -24.91 52.68
C GLU A 258 4.41 -26.32 53.02
N GLU A 259 5.69 -26.64 52.85
CA GLU A 259 6.25 -27.89 53.44
C GLU A 259 7.78 -27.94 53.55
N SER A 260 8.42 -26.96 54.22
CA SER A 260 9.76 -27.17 54.80
C SER A 260 9.97 -26.28 56.03
N ASP A 261 10.14 -26.92 57.19
CA ASP A 261 10.36 -26.34 58.52
C ASP A 261 11.82 -25.83 58.70
N GLU A 262 12.41 -25.28 57.62
CA GLU A 262 13.79 -24.78 57.58
C GLU A 262 13.80 -23.24 57.71
N SER A 263 14.49 -22.75 58.75
CA SER A 263 14.70 -21.33 59.02
C SER A 263 15.39 -20.65 57.84
N GLU A 264 14.83 -19.57 57.32
CA GLU A 264 15.40 -18.83 56.20
C GLU A 264 16.81 -18.31 56.52
N PRO A 265 17.69 -18.12 55.51
CA PRO A 265 19.05 -17.62 55.73
C PRO A 265 19.08 -16.28 56.50
N SER A 266 18.08 -15.42 56.29
CA SER A 266 17.91 -14.15 57.01
C SER A 266 17.66 -14.34 58.52
N ASP A 267 16.83 -15.32 58.88
CA ASP A 267 16.54 -15.66 60.28
C ASP A 267 17.75 -16.25 61.00
N LEU A 268 18.53 -17.09 60.31
CA LEU A 268 19.77 -17.64 60.86
C LEU A 268 20.84 -16.56 61.11
N ILE A 269 20.92 -15.53 60.26
CA ILE A 269 21.80 -14.38 60.49
C ILE A 269 21.31 -13.52 61.66
N LYS A 270 19.99 -13.36 61.83
CA LYS A 270 19.40 -12.68 62.97
C LYS A 270 19.69 -13.39 64.29
N ASP A 271 19.58 -14.72 64.33
CA ASP A 271 19.96 -15.54 65.49
C ASP A 271 21.46 -15.40 65.80
N ALA A 272 22.31 -15.37 64.78
CA ALA A 272 23.74 -15.11 64.96
C ALA A 272 24.00 -13.72 65.58
N ILE A 273 23.28 -12.67 65.16
CA ILE A 273 23.41 -11.33 65.73
C ILE A 273 23.03 -11.30 67.22
N ASP A 274 21.99 -12.05 67.62
CA ASP A 274 21.58 -12.12 69.02
C ASP A 274 22.60 -12.88 69.89
N ASP A 275 23.21 -13.94 69.35
CA ASP A 275 24.35 -14.62 69.99
C ASP A 275 25.59 -13.71 70.08
N GLN A 276 25.86 -12.88 69.07
CA GLN A 276 26.93 -11.88 69.09
C GLN A 276 26.69 -10.78 70.14
N LYS A 277 25.46 -10.30 70.31
CA LYS A 277 25.08 -9.36 71.39
C LYS A 277 25.26 -10.00 72.76
N LEU A 278 24.91 -11.28 72.89
CA LEU A 278 25.13 -12.03 74.12
C LEU A 278 26.63 -12.16 74.43
N ALA A 279 27.45 -12.47 73.43
CA ALA A 279 28.91 -12.52 73.55
C ALA A 279 29.49 -11.18 74.03
N GLU A 280 29.12 -10.06 73.39
CA GLU A 280 29.54 -8.70 73.77
C GLU A 280 29.23 -8.41 75.25
N LYS A 281 27.99 -8.71 75.69
CA LYS A 281 27.60 -8.54 77.08
C LYS A 281 28.44 -9.40 78.05
N LYS A 282 28.77 -10.63 77.66
CA LYS A 282 29.57 -11.55 78.50
C LYS A 282 31.04 -11.14 78.56
N LEU A 283 31.59 -10.59 77.48
CA LEU A 283 32.93 -10.00 77.44
C LEU A 283 33.04 -8.81 78.41
N GLY A 284 32.07 -7.88 78.37
CA GLY A 284 32.02 -6.74 79.30
C GLY A 284 31.78 -7.12 80.77
N GLU A 285 31.15 -8.27 81.05
CA GLU A 285 31.03 -8.84 82.40
C GLU A 285 32.30 -9.58 82.87
N GLY A 286 33.34 -9.69 82.03
CA GLY A 286 34.56 -10.45 82.32
C GLY A 286 34.38 -11.97 82.26
N LYS A 287 33.31 -12.46 81.64
CA LYS A 287 32.93 -13.89 81.60
C LYS A 287 33.35 -14.53 80.28
N GLY A 288 34.67 -14.53 80.00
CA GLY A 288 35.24 -14.99 78.73
C GLY A 288 34.77 -16.39 78.27
N LYS A 289 34.63 -17.36 79.17
CA LYS A 289 34.09 -18.69 78.80
C LYS A 289 32.65 -18.65 78.26
N LEU A 290 31.77 -17.87 78.90
CA LEU A 290 30.39 -17.74 78.46
C LEU A 290 30.27 -16.89 77.19
N ALA A 291 31.22 -15.98 76.96
CA ALA A 291 31.34 -15.27 75.70
C ALA A 291 31.74 -16.24 74.57
N ALA A 292 32.78 -17.07 74.79
CA ALA A 292 33.22 -18.08 73.81
C ALA A 292 32.11 -19.08 73.45
N ASP A 293 31.26 -19.48 74.41
CA ASP A 293 30.09 -20.32 74.14
C ASP A 293 29.05 -19.63 73.25
N ALA A 294 28.81 -18.33 73.46
CA ALA A 294 27.89 -17.54 72.62
C ALA A 294 28.49 -17.27 71.22
N GLU A 295 29.78 -16.95 71.14
CA GLU A 295 30.51 -16.81 69.87
C GLU A 295 30.49 -18.11 69.06
N SER A 296 30.56 -19.27 69.73
CA SER A 296 30.44 -20.58 69.07
C SER A 296 29.07 -20.78 68.43
N LYS A 297 27.99 -20.39 69.11
CA LYS A 297 26.63 -20.49 68.56
C LYS A 297 26.41 -19.53 67.38
N ALA A 298 26.97 -18.31 67.48
CA ALA A 298 26.97 -17.38 66.36
C ALA A 298 27.67 -17.98 65.13
N ILE A 299 28.83 -18.65 65.30
CA ILE A 299 29.52 -19.35 64.21
C ILE A 299 28.64 -20.45 63.62
N ASP A 300 28.00 -21.27 64.45
CA ASP A 300 27.13 -22.37 63.99
C ASP A 300 25.95 -21.84 63.17
N ASN A 301 25.29 -20.77 63.63
CA ASN A 301 24.17 -20.15 62.91
C ASN A 301 24.63 -19.51 61.59
N MET A 302 25.76 -18.80 61.58
CA MET A 302 26.33 -18.24 60.34
C MET A 302 26.77 -19.33 59.36
N GLN A 303 27.28 -20.45 59.84
CA GLN A 303 27.70 -21.58 58.99
C GLN A 303 26.50 -22.30 58.37
N LYS A 304 25.37 -22.39 59.07
CA LYS A 304 24.11 -22.88 58.49
C LYS A 304 23.59 -21.93 57.42
N ALA A 305 23.49 -20.64 57.74
CA ALA A 305 23.08 -19.62 56.76
C ALA A 305 23.96 -19.64 55.50
N LEU A 306 25.27 -19.90 55.67
CA LEU A 306 26.19 -20.03 54.55
C LEU A 306 25.89 -21.25 53.68
N ASN A 307 25.60 -22.41 54.30
CA ASN A 307 25.27 -23.61 53.54
C ASN A 307 23.96 -23.43 52.76
N ASP A 308 22.94 -22.82 53.39
CA ASP A 308 21.64 -22.58 52.77
C ASP A 308 21.76 -21.61 51.59
N LEU A 309 22.55 -20.53 51.75
CA LEU A 309 22.86 -19.61 50.65
C LEU A 309 23.65 -20.30 49.52
N GLU A 310 24.60 -21.18 49.84
CA GLU A 310 25.35 -21.93 48.83
C GLU A 310 24.46 -22.94 48.09
N GLU A 311 23.53 -23.60 48.78
CA GLU A 311 22.56 -24.53 48.19
C GLU A 311 21.57 -23.79 47.28
N GLU A 312 21.03 -22.65 47.73
CA GLU A 312 20.16 -21.79 46.94
C GLU A 312 20.88 -21.25 45.70
N ARG A 313 22.12 -20.77 45.86
CA ARG A 313 22.96 -20.32 44.76
C ARG A 313 23.22 -21.45 43.76
N ASN A 314 23.44 -22.68 44.21
CA ASN A 314 23.60 -23.83 43.33
C ASN A 314 22.30 -24.21 42.61
N ARG A 315 21.16 -24.08 43.28
CA ARG A 315 19.83 -24.29 42.70
C ARG A 315 19.54 -23.27 41.59
N VAL A 316 19.79 -21.98 41.83
CA VAL A 316 19.65 -20.92 40.83
C VAL A 316 20.68 -21.10 39.70
N ALA A 317 21.92 -21.51 40.02
CA ALA A 317 22.97 -21.74 39.04
C ALA A 317 22.68 -22.91 38.09
N GLY A 318 21.95 -23.94 38.54
CA GLY A 318 21.63 -25.17 37.80
C GLY A 318 20.70 -25.05 36.58
N ILE A 319 20.66 -23.90 35.89
CA ILE A 319 20.04 -23.77 34.56
C ILE A 319 21.15 -23.43 33.56
N ASP A 320 21.21 -24.21 32.48
CA ASP A 320 22.42 -24.71 31.83
C ASP A 320 23.18 -23.72 30.92
N PRO A 321 24.52 -23.84 30.84
CA PRO A 321 25.35 -23.23 29.78
C PRO A 321 24.94 -23.62 28.35
N GLU A 322 24.22 -24.74 28.19
CA GLU A 322 23.70 -25.25 26.92
C GLU A 322 22.63 -24.32 26.33
N ASP A 323 21.87 -23.62 27.17
CA ASP A 323 20.87 -22.64 26.74
C ASP A 323 21.50 -21.36 26.17
N LEU A 324 22.70 -20.99 26.66
CA LEU A 324 23.43 -19.82 26.16
C LEU A 324 24.02 -20.09 24.77
N GLU A 325 24.48 -21.32 24.52
CA GLU A 325 24.94 -21.73 23.19
C GLU A 325 23.76 -21.80 22.21
N GLY A 326 22.58 -22.27 22.66
CA GLY A 326 21.33 -22.21 21.90
C GLY A 326 20.92 -20.78 21.52
N LEU A 327 20.94 -19.85 22.48
CA LEU A 327 20.67 -18.42 22.25
C LEU A 327 21.63 -17.79 21.25
N LYS A 328 22.91 -18.13 21.35
CA LYS A 328 23.94 -17.65 20.44
C LYS A 328 23.75 -18.20 19.02
N GLU A 329 23.39 -19.49 18.90
CA GLU A 329 23.09 -20.11 17.62
C GLU A 329 21.85 -19.48 16.97
N GLY A 330 20.78 -19.28 17.75
CA GLY A 330 19.59 -18.56 17.31
C GLY A 330 19.89 -17.13 16.87
N GLN A 331 20.67 -16.37 17.64
CA GLN A 331 21.09 -15.02 17.28
C GLN A 331 21.88 -14.98 15.97
N LYS A 332 22.77 -15.96 15.77
CA LYS A 332 23.55 -16.06 14.55
C LYS A 332 22.67 -16.42 13.35
N GLU A 333 21.71 -17.31 13.53
CA GLU A 333 20.74 -17.65 12.50
C GLU A 333 19.90 -16.43 12.09
N THR A 334 19.40 -15.65 13.05
CA THR A 334 18.66 -14.40 12.78
C THR A 334 19.53 -13.37 12.06
N ALA A 335 20.80 -13.23 12.44
CA ALA A 335 21.76 -12.36 11.74
C ALA A 335 22.02 -12.83 10.30
N ASP A 336 22.19 -14.14 10.09
CA ASP A 336 22.40 -14.75 8.77
C ASP A 336 21.17 -14.59 7.86
N LYS A 337 19.95 -14.78 8.40
CA LYS A 337 18.68 -14.51 7.68
C LYS A 337 18.57 -13.02 7.31
N THR A 338 18.92 -12.13 8.23
CA THR A 338 18.92 -10.67 7.97
C THR A 338 19.93 -10.30 6.88
N ALA A 339 21.10 -10.92 6.88
CA ALA A 339 22.11 -10.75 5.83
C ALA A 339 21.62 -11.26 4.47
N GLN A 340 20.92 -12.39 4.45
CA GLN A 340 20.33 -12.94 3.24
C GLN A 340 19.22 -12.04 2.70
N LEU A 341 18.36 -11.50 3.56
CA LEU A 341 17.35 -10.51 3.16
C LEU A 341 18.00 -9.25 2.56
N SER A 342 19.03 -8.70 3.21
CA SER A 342 19.78 -7.56 2.68
C SER A 342 20.32 -7.86 1.27
N GLN A 343 20.98 -9.00 1.08
CA GLN A 343 21.48 -9.42 -0.24
C GLN A 343 20.37 -9.58 -1.28
N ASN A 344 19.24 -10.19 -0.92
CA ASN A 344 18.11 -10.36 -1.82
C ASN A 344 17.55 -9.00 -2.27
N ILE A 345 17.38 -8.06 -1.34
CA ILE A 345 16.95 -6.68 -1.64
C ILE A 345 17.93 -6.02 -2.60
N ASP A 346 19.23 -6.17 -2.33
CA ASP A 346 20.32 -5.59 -3.08
C ASP A 346 20.41 -6.16 -4.52
N GLU A 347 20.21 -7.47 -4.68
CA GLU A 347 20.15 -8.15 -5.98
C GLU A 347 18.89 -7.81 -6.77
N GLU A 348 17.71 -7.82 -6.13
CA GLU A 348 16.45 -7.47 -6.78
C GLU A 348 16.44 -5.99 -7.20
N ASN A 349 17.01 -5.06 -6.41
CA ASN A 349 17.16 -3.66 -6.80
C ASN A 349 18.13 -3.45 -7.97
N LYS A 350 19.24 -4.20 -8.02
CA LYS A 350 20.19 -4.15 -9.16
C LYS A 350 19.63 -4.79 -10.44
N SER A 351 18.74 -5.76 -10.30
CA SER A 351 18.04 -6.38 -11.44
C SER A 351 17.15 -5.39 -12.17
N ASP A 352 16.63 -4.38 -11.47
CA ASP A 352 15.83 -3.29 -12.01
C ASP A 352 16.68 -2.13 -12.59
N GLU A 353 17.96 -1.98 -12.21
CA GLU A 353 18.88 -0.94 -12.73
C GLU A 353 19.28 -1.10 -14.21
N GLY A 354 18.96 -2.23 -14.84
CA GLY A 354 19.12 -2.40 -16.30
C GLY A 354 18.16 -1.54 -17.14
N SER A 355 17.14 -0.92 -16.51
CA SER A 355 16.13 -0.10 -17.16
C SER A 355 15.99 1.25 -16.44
N ASN A 356 16.24 2.35 -17.15
CA ASN A 356 16.00 3.76 -16.76
C ASN A 356 16.92 4.44 -15.74
N GLN A 357 17.74 5.38 -16.26
CA GLN A 357 18.29 6.54 -15.55
C GLN A 357 17.26 7.66 -15.26
N GLN A 358 15.98 7.32 -15.22
CA GLN A 358 14.91 8.26 -14.92
C GLN A 358 14.49 8.01 -13.47
N GLN A 359 14.84 8.96 -12.59
CA GLN A 359 14.60 8.97 -11.14
C GLN A 359 13.39 8.10 -10.75
N ASP A 360 13.65 6.87 -10.32
CA ASP A 360 12.65 6.07 -9.64
C ASP A 360 12.37 6.76 -8.29
N PRO A 361 11.15 7.29 -8.07
CA PRO A 361 10.80 7.97 -6.83
C PRO A 361 10.94 7.06 -5.60
N LEU A 362 10.93 5.74 -5.78
CA LEU A 362 11.06 4.77 -4.68
C LEU A 362 12.51 4.49 -4.29
N LYS A 363 13.50 4.82 -5.13
CA LYS A 363 14.90 4.45 -4.91
C LYS A 363 15.47 4.97 -3.58
N GLU A 364 15.11 6.20 -3.19
CA GLU A 364 15.56 6.78 -1.93
C GLU A 364 15.01 6.00 -0.72
N GLY A 365 13.76 5.55 -0.79
CA GLY A 365 13.18 4.71 0.27
C GLY A 365 13.77 3.31 0.31
N GLN A 366 14.12 2.73 -0.85
CA GLN A 366 14.72 1.40 -0.93
C GLN A 366 16.13 1.41 -0.32
N GLU A 367 16.93 2.43 -0.63
CA GLU A 367 18.24 2.65 0.02
C GLU A 367 18.11 2.81 1.53
N LYS A 368 17.16 3.61 2.02
CA LYS A 368 16.93 3.79 3.46
C LYS A 368 16.48 2.51 4.17
N ALA A 369 15.62 1.73 3.53
CA ALA A 369 15.20 0.44 4.06
C ALA A 369 16.39 -0.53 4.14
N GLN A 370 17.22 -0.56 3.10
CA GLN A 370 18.43 -1.36 3.05
C GLN A 370 19.46 -0.95 4.10
N ASP A 371 19.75 0.34 4.23
CA ASP A 371 20.66 0.89 5.25
C ASP A 371 20.21 0.50 6.67
N ALA A 372 18.90 0.51 6.91
CA ALA A 372 18.33 0.10 8.19
C ALA A 372 18.47 -1.41 8.44
N ILE A 373 18.29 -2.26 7.43
CA ILE A 373 18.52 -3.72 7.54
C ILE A 373 20.00 -4.03 7.78
N ASP A 374 20.91 -3.35 7.08
CA ASP A 374 22.35 -3.51 7.28
C ASP A 374 22.78 -3.08 8.69
N SER A 375 22.21 -1.97 9.19
CA SER A 375 22.44 -1.51 10.57
C SER A 375 21.91 -2.51 11.61
N ALA A 376 20.72 -3.10 11.37
CA ALA A 376 20.16 -4.13 12.22
C ALA A 376 21.07 -5.37 12.27
N LYS A 377 21.59 -5.80 11.11
CA LYS A 377 22.53 -6.93 11.02
C LYS A 377 23.80 -6.69 11.85
N GLU A 378 24.42 -5.51 11.75
CA GLU A 378 25.62 -5.20 12.55
C GLU A 378 25.36 -5.29 14.07
N LYS A 379 24.17 -4.88 14.50
CA LYS A 379 23.74 -4.98 15.90
C LYS A 379 23.46 -6.43 16.30
N MET A 380 22.85 -7.24 15.45
CA MET A 380 22.65 -8.68 15.67
C MET A 380 23.98 -9.45 15.76
N ASP A 381 24.94 -9.15 14.88
CA ASP A 381 26.30 -9.71 14.95
C ASP A 381 26.98 -9.32 16.27
N SER A 382 26.80 -8.07 16.70
CA SER A 382 27.29 -7.58 17.98
C SER A 382 26.61 -8.30 19.16
N ALA A 383 25.30 -8.56 19.09
CA ALA A 383 24.55 -9.32 20.09
C ALA A 383 25.09 -10.75 20.22
N SER A 384 25.32 -11.44 19.09
CA SER A 384 25.92 -12.78 19.06
C SER A 384 27.32 -12.78 19.71
N GLY A 385 28.11 -11.73 19.45
CA GLY A 385 29.40 -11.50 20.10
C GLY A 385 29.31 -11.31 21.61
N GLN A 386 28.27 -10.64 22.13
CA GLN A 386 28.04 -10.48 23.57
C GLN A 386 27.55 -11.78 24.22
N LEU A 387 26.68 -12.54 23.55
CA LEU A 387 26.25 -13.87 24.00
C LEU A 387 27.45 -14.82 24.10
N ALA A 388 28.35 -14.81 23.10
CA ALA A 388 29.59 -15.59 23.13
C ALA A 388 30.55 -15.20 24.28
N GLN A 389 30.43 -13.97 24.80
CA GLN A 389 31.19 -13.50 25.96
C GLN A 389 30.50 -13.78 27.30
N GLY A 390 29.33 -14.44 27.31
CA GLY A 390 28.56 -14.67 28.52
C GLY A 390 27.90 -13.40 29.07
N LYS A 391 27.50 -12.46 28.18
CA LYS A 391 26.90 -11.18 28.56
C LYS A 391 25.49 -11.02 27.97
N PRO A 392 24.51 -11.81 28.44
CA PRO A 392 23.14 -11.76 27.91
C PRO A 392 22.48 -10.38 28.07
N GLY A 393 22.78 -9.64 29.14
CA GLY A 393 22.24 -8.28 29.32
C GLY A 393 22.76 -7.24 28.30
N GLN A 394 23.99 -7.39 27.82
CA GLN A 394 24.51 -6.53 26.74
C GLN A 394 23.97 -6.98 25.37
N ALA A 395 23.75 -8.28 25.19
CA ALA A 395 23.09 -8.81 24.00
C ALA A 395 21.66 -8.28 23.87
N ALA A 396 20.86 -8.32 24.95
CA ALA A 396 19.50 -7.78 25.00
C ALA A 396 19.40 -6.33 24.52
N GLN A 397 20.36 -5.49 24.90
CA GLN A 397 20.40 -4.11 24.44
C GLN A 397 20.68 -4.00 22.94
N GLN A 398 21.62 -4.79 22.41
CA GLN A 398 21.92 -4.83 20.97
C GLN A 398 20.74 -5.37 20.16
N GLN A 399 20.06 -6.42 20.66
CA GLN A 399 18.86 -7.00 20.04
C GLN A 399 17.72 -5.97 19.98
N LYS A 400 17.51 -5.22 21.07
CA LYS A 400 16.55 -4.11 21.08
C LYS A 400 16.87 -3.04 20.02
N ASP A 401 18.14 -2.63 19.95
CA ASP A 401 18.57 -1.63 18.98
C ASP A 401 18.43 -2.17 17.53
N ALA A 402 18.58 -3.49 17.31
CA ALA A 402 18.36 -4.14 16.02
C ALA A 402 16.88 -4.17 15.64
N ILE A 403 15.99 -4.48 16.58
CA ILE A 403 14.53 -4.41 16.40
C ILE A 403 14.09 -2.99 16.01
N GLU A 404 14.68 -1.95 16.61
CA GLU A 404 14.37 -0.56 16.23
C GLU A 404 14.73 -0.25 14.76
N ASP A 405 15.88 -0.74 14.30
CA ASP A 405 16.31 -0.58 12.91
C ASP A 405 15.45 -1.39 11.94
N LEU A 406 15.08 -2.63 12.27
CA LEU A 406 14.15 -3.42 11.47
C LEU A 406 12.77 -2.76 11.38
N ASN A 407 12.26 -2.18 12.47
CA ASN A 407 11.02 -1.40 12.44
C ASN A 407 11.15 -0.18 11.52
N ARG A 408 12.30 0.51 11.52
CA ARG A 408 12.57 1.62 10.59
C ARG A 408 12.55 1.15 9.13
N ALA A 409 13.12 -0.01 8.84
CA ALA A 409 13.09 -0.60 7.50
C ALA A 409 11.65 -0.95 7.07
N ARG A 410 10.88 -1.58 7.96
CA ARG A 410 9.46 -1.88 7.74
C ARG A 410 8.66 -0.61 7.44
N ASP A 411 8.86 0.44 8.25
CA ASP A 411 8.13 1.69 8.10
C ASP A 411 8.46 2.41 6.79
N GLU A 412 9.69 2.27 6.28
CA GLU A 412 10.06 2.82 4.97
C GLU A 412 9.42 2.04 3.82
N ILE A 413 9.40 0.71 3.89
CA ILE A 413 8.67 -0.13 2.93
C ILE A 413 7.16 0.16 2.96
N ASP A 414 6.59 0.42 4.13
CA ASP A 414 5.18 0.80 4.26
C ASP A 414 4.89 2.14 3.57
N LYS A 415 5.76 3.14 3.70
CA LYS A 415 5.62 4.39 2.95
C LYS A 415 5.66 4.17 1.45
N GLN A 416 6.54 3.30 0.97
CA GLN A 416 6.64 2.97 -0.45
C GLN A 416 5.40 2.25 -0.97
N LEU A 417 4.87 1.31 -0.18
CA LEU A 417 3.61 0.64 -0.48
C LEU A 417 2.45 1.65 -0.56
N ASP A 418 2.40 2.60 0.38
CA ASP A 418 1.39 3.68 0.36
C ASP A 418 1.55 4.57 -0.87
N GLU A 419 2.78 4.95 -1.24
CA GLU A 419 3.06 5.73 -2.46
C GLU A 419 2.63 5.01 -3.74
N LEU A 420 2.91 3.71 -3.86
CA LEU A 420 2.47 2.91 -5.00
C LEU A 420 0.94 2.77 -5.07
N GLN A 421 0.29 2.54 -3.94
CA GLN A 421 -1.18 2.49 -3.88
C GLN A 421 -1.80 3.83 -4.30
N GLN A 422 -1.21 4.96 -3.90
CA GLN A 422 -1.67 6.28 -4.33
C GLN A 422 -1.48 6.48 -5.84
N GLN A 423 -0.38 5.98 -6.41
CA GLN A 423 -0.14 6.02 -7.86
C GLN A 423 -1.17 5.18 -8.63
N GLU A 424 -1.44 3.94 -8.22
CA GLU A 424 -2.48 3.08 -8.85
C GLU A 424 -3.85 3.77 -8.80
N LYS A 425 -4.19 4.35 -7.64
CA LYS A 425 -5.44 5.08 -7.45
C LYS A 425 -5.53 6.30 -8.37
N MET A 426 -4.45 7.07 -8.49
CA MET A 426 -4.41 8.24 -9.38
C MET A 426 -4.56 7.81 -10.84
N GLU A 427 -3.87 6.76 -11.27
CA GLU A 427 -3.96 6.22 -12.61
C GLU A 427 -5.39 5.77 -12.93
N ALA A 428 -6.02 4.99 -12.04
CA ALA A 428 -7.40 4.57 -12.18
C ALA A 428 -8.37 5.76 -12.29
N LEU A 429 -8.16 6.83 -11.50
CA LEU A 429 -8.96 8.05 -11.59
C LEU A 429 -8.78 8.74 -12.95
N VAL A 430 -7.55 8.84 -13.49
CA VAL A 430 -7.31 9.41 -14.82
C VAL A 430 -7.98 8.58 -15.91
N GLN A 431 -7.85 7.25 -15.86
CA GLN A 431 -8.49 6.34 -16.80
C GLN A 431 -10.02 6.49 -16.77
N LEU A 432 -10.63 6.54 -15.57
CA LEU A 432 -12.07 6.77 -15.42
C LEU A 432 -12.52 8.13 -15.95
N GLU A 433 -11.74 9.21 -15.70
CA GLU A 433 -12.06 10.53 -16.24
C GLU A 433 -12.07 10.52 -17.77
N GLN A 434 -11.07 9.87 -18.38
CA GLN A 434 -10.97 9.75 -19.83
C GLN A 434 -12.15 8.96 -20.39
N MET A 435 -12.46 7.79 -19.82
CA MET A 435 -13.58 6.95 -20.24
C MET A 435 -14.90 7.72 -20.16
N PHE A 436 -15.22 8.34 -19.01
CA PHE A 436 -16.47 9.08 -18.84
C PHE A 436 -16.55 10.32 -19.74
N SER A 437 -15.43 11.00 -19.99
CA SER A 437 -15.37 12.16 -20.90
C SER A 437 -15.65 11.76 -22.35
N GLU A 438 -15.06 10.66 -22.82
CA GLU A 438 -15.34 10.12 -24.15
C GLU A 438 -16.78 9.66 -24.30
N MET A 439 -17.31 9.00 -23.27
CA MET A 439 -18.71 8.58 -23.24
C MET A 439 -19.66 9.78 -23.29
N LEU A 440 -19.37 10.84 -22.54
CA LEU A 440 -20.18 12.06 -22.51
C LEU A 440 -20.22 12.75 -23.87
N GLU A 441 -19.07 12.85 -24.54
CA GLU A 441 -19.00 13.43 -25.89
C GLU A 441 -19.87 12.64 -26.88
N LYS A 442 -19.71 11.31 -26.90
CA LYS A 442 -20.49 10.42 -27.78
C LYS A 442 -21.98 10.46 -27.45
N GLN A 443 -22.35 10.48 -26.17
CA GLN A 443 -23.75 10.59 -25.75
C GLN A 443 -24.38 11.88 -26.28
N ARG A 444 -23.71 13.03 -26.12
CA ARG A 444 -24.21 14.32 -26.63
C ARG A 444 -24.40 14.31 -28.15
N GLN A 445 -23.52 13.63 -28.88
CA GLN A 445 -23.68 13.44 -30.33
C GLN A 445 -24.92 12.59 -30.65
N GLY A 446 -25.16 11.50 -29.91
CA GLY A 446 -26.36 10.66 -30.02
C GLY A 446 -27.65 11.43 -29.72
N SER A 447 -27.70 12.13 -28.58
CA SER A 447 -28.83 12.96 -28.16
C SER A 447 -29.18 14.03 -29.21
N SER A 448 -28.17 14.71 -29.75
CA SER A 448 -28.37 15.74 -30.78
C SER A 448 -29.01 15.17 -32.05
N LYS A 449 -28.57 13.98 -32.48
CA LYS A 449 -29.17 13.29 -33.64
C LYS A 449 -30.63 12.93 -33.39
N VAL A 450 -30.97 12.41 -32.20
CA VAL A 450 -32.36 12.07 -31.85
C VAL A 450 -33.25 13.31 -31.85
N LEU A 451 -32.75 14.45 -31.34
CA LEU A 451 -33.47 15.73 -31.38
C LEU A 451 -33.79 16.17 -32.82
N VAL A 452 -32.78 16.14 -33.70
CA VAL A 452 -32.96 16.49 -35.13
C VAL A 452 -33.93 15.52 -35.82
N LEU A 453 -33.84 14.22 -35.52
CA LEU A 453 -34.73 13.21 -36.08
C LEU A 453 -36.18 13.38 -35.59
N ASP A 454 -36.39 13.79 -34.34
CA ASP A 454 -37.71 14.09 -33.80
C ASP A 454 -38.34 15.32 -34.46
N GLU A 455 -37.55 16.37 -34.71
CA GLU A 455 -38.01 17.55 -35.46
C GLU A 455 -38.41 17.18 -36.90
N LYS A 456 -37.57 16.40 -37.59
CA LYS A 456 -37.90 15.89 -38.92
C LYS A 456 -39.19 15.06 -38.90
N ARG A 457 -39.40 14.23 -37.87
CA ARG A 457 -40.63 13.44 -37.69
C ARG A 457 -41.87 14.32 -37.57
N LYS A 458 -41.79 15.43 -36.81
CA LYS A 458 -42.90 16.39 -36.66
C LYS A 458 -43.24 17.08 -37.98
N ILE A 459 -42.24 17.40 -38.79
CA ILE A 459 -42.41 18.01 -40.11
C ILE A 459 -42.98 17.00 -41.13
N GLN A 460 -42.66 15.71 -40.99
CA GLN A 460 -43.03 14.63 -41.91
C GLN A 460 -44.28 13.85 -41.46
N ASP A 461 -45.27 14.54 -40.88
CA ASP A 461 -46.58 13.95 -40.49
C ASP A 461 -46.45 12.69 -39.61
N GLY A 462 -45.48 12.70 -38.69
CA GLY A 462 -45.25 11.63 -37.72
C GLY A 462 -44.46 10.42 -38.24
N ARG A 463 -43.95 10.43 -39.47
CA ARG A 463 -43.20 9.30 -40.06
C ARG A 463 -41.75 9.66 -40.37
N LEU A 464 -40.82 8.74 -40.08
CA LEU A 464 -39.41 8.86 -40.49
C LEU A 464 -39.20 8.22 -41.87
N LYS A 465 -38.46 8.90 -42.76
CA LYS A 465 -37.99 8.33 -44.03
C LYS A 465 -36.95 7.22 -43.80
N ARG A 466 -36.68 6.43 -44.84
CA ARG A 466 -35.66 5.35 -44.78
C ARG A 466 -34.28 5.87 -44.35
N ALA A 467 -33.85 7.03 -44.87
CA ALA A 467 -32.58 7.64 -44.49
C ALA A 467 -32.54 8.03 -43.00
N ASP A 468 -33.62 8.64 -42.50
CA ASP A 468 -33.74 9.03 -41.09
C ASP A 468 -33.77 7.80 -40.15
N ARG A 469 -34.36 6.67 -40.58
CA ARG A 469 -34.31 5.41 -39.81
C ARG A 469 -32.91 4.79 -39.77
N ILE A 470 -32.10 4.94 -40.83
CA ILE A 470 -30.70 4.50 -40.83
C ILE A 470 -29.88 5.35 -39.85
N GLU A 471 -30.12 6.66 -39.83
CA GLU A 471 -29.48 7.57 -38.87
C GLU A 471 -29.87 7.23 -37.43
N LEU A 472 -31.15 6.93 -37.17
CA LEU A 472 -31.63 6.47 -35.86
C LEU A 472 -30.98 5.14 -35.42
N ARG A 473 -30.84 4.19 -36.34
CA ARG A 473 -30.10 2.94 -36.09
C ARG A 473 -28.63 3.17 -35.77
N SER A 474 -28.02 4.23 -36.32
CA SER A 474 -26.65 4.60 -35.95
C SER A 474 -26.54 5.10 -34.50
N VAL A 475 -27.62 5.70 -33.97
CA VAL A 475 -27.71 6.09 -32.55
C VAL A 475 -27.88 4.84 -31.69
N GLU A 476 -28.74 3.90 -32.06
CA GLU A 476 -28.92 2.63 -31.35
C GLU A 476 -27.59 1.89 -31.14
N ILE A 477 -26.80 1.73 -32.22
CA ILE A 477 -25.47 1.11 -32.14
C ILE A 477 -24.53 1.91 -31.23
N LEU A 478 -24.61 3.24 -31.23
CA LEU A 478 -23.80 4.08 -30.36
C LEU A 478 -24.18 3.87 -28.88
N GLU A 479 -25.47 3.85 -28.55
CA GLU A 479 -25.97 3.65 -27.18
C GLU A 479 -25.56 2.26 -26.64
N ARG A 480 -25.63 1.20 -27.46
CA ARG A 480 -25.12 -0.13 -27.09
C ARG A 480 -23.61 -0.13 -26.83
N LYS A 481 -22.82 0.53 -27.68
CA LYS A 481 -21.36 0.68 -27.47
C LYS A 481 -21.02 1.47 -26.21
N LEU A 482 -21.83 2.46 -25.84
CA LEU A 482 -21.65 3.17 -24.57
C LEU A 482 -22.01 2.30 -23.37
N SER A 483 -22.98 1.40 -23.53
CA SER A 483 -23.28 0.40 -22.50
C SER A 483 -22.10 -0.56 -22.28
N GLU A 484 -21.48 -1.06 -23.35
CA GLU A 484 -20.26 -1.88 -23.28
C GLU A 484 -19.11 -1.13 -22.58
N LYS A 485 -18.87 0.14 -22.92
CA LYS A 485 -17.88 0.98 -22.22
C LYS A 485 -18.22 1.24 -20.75
N SER A 486 -19.51 1.25 -20.39
CA SER A 486 -19.93 1.35 -18.99
C SER A 486 -19.56 0.08 -18.22
N GLU A 487 -19.64 -1.09 -18.86
CA GLU A 487 -19.22 -2.38 -18.30
C GLU A 487 -17.71 -2.40 -18.04
N GLU A 488 -16.90 -1.93 -18.98
CA GLU A 488 -15.45 -1.74 -18.80
C GLU A 488 -15.15 -0.87 -17.57
N ALA A 489 -15.90 0.22 -17.38
CA ALA A 489 -15.73 1.10 -16.23
C ALA A 489 -16.13 0.41 -14.90
N VAL A 490 -17.17 -0.44 -14.90
CA VAL A 490 -17.53 -1.25 -13.72
C VAL A 490 -16.42 -2.24 -13.38
N ASN A 491 -15.82 -2.89 -14.38
CA ASN A 491 -14.71 -3.82 -14.14
C ASN A 491 -13.51 -3.12 -13.52
N LEU A 492 -13.12 -1.94 -14.03
CA LEU A 492 -12.07 -1.12 -13.42
C LEU A 492 -12.42 -0.74 -11.97
N LEU A 493 -13.67 -0.34 -11.70
CA LEU A 493 -14.13 -0.03 -10.34
C LEU A 493 -14.15 -1.25 -9.38
N ASN A 494 -14.24 -2.48 -9.91
CA ASN A 494 -14.16 -3.71 -9.12
C ASN A 494 -12.71 -4.03 -8.75
N ASP A 495 -11.80 -3.92 -9.72
CA ASP A 495 -10.38 -4.18 -9.53
C ASP A 495 -9.76 -3.24 -8.47
N GLU A 496 -10.16 -1.97 -8.49
CA GLU A 496 -9.62 -0.92 -7.61
C GLU A 496 -10.37 -0.81 -6.25
N GLY A 497 -11.22 -1.78 -5.92
CA GLY A 497 -11.92 -1.80 -4.63
C GLY A 497 -12.87 -0.62 -4.39
N SER A 498 -13.46 -0.05 -5.45
CA SER A 498 -14.29 1.15 -5.36
C SER A 498 -15.58 0.92 -4.54
N SER A 499 -16.19 2.01 -4.08
CA SER A 499 -17.42 1.97 -3.30
C SER A 499 -18.60 1.39 -4.09
N VAL A 500 -19.44 0.61 -3.41
CA VAL A 500 -20.71 0.08 -3.94
C VAL A 500 -21.58 1.20 -4.50
N VAL A 501 -21.52 2.41 -3.91
CA VAL A 501 -22.27 3.58 -4.39
C VAL A 501 -21.91 3.89 -5.84
N VAL A 502 -20.61 4.00 -6.14
CA VAL A 502 -20.12 4.40 -7.47
C VAL A 502 -20.45 3.33 -8.50
N ARG A 503 -20.24 2.05 -8.14
CA ARG A 503 -20.61 0.91 -8.99
C ARG A 503 -22.08 0.92 -9.35
N ASN A 504 -22.96 1.12 -8.37
CA ASN A 504 -24.40 1.17 -8.60
C ASN A 504 -24.82 2.32 -9.53
N VAL A 505 -24.15 3.48 -9.47
CA VAL A 505 -24.43 4.59 -10.39
C VAL A 505 -24.04 4.24 -11.83
N VAL A 506 -22.87 3.62 -12.03
CA VAL A 506 -22.39 3.23 -13.36
C VAL A 506 -23.22 2.08 -13.94
N GLU A 507 -23.56 1.07 -13.14
CA GLU A 507 -24.49 -0.01 -13.54
C GLU A 507 -25.88 0.54 -13.89
N GLY A 508 -26.39 1.49 -13.11
CA GLY A 508 -27.67 2.15 -13.41
C GLY A 508 -27.63 2.85 -14.77
N MET A 509 -26.53 3.57 -15.05
CA MET A 509 -26.30 4.23 -16.34
C MET A 509 -26.17 3.23 -17.49
N GLN A 510 -25.51 2.09 -17.29
CA GLN A 510 -25.41 1.02 -18.28
C GLN A 510 -26.80 0.50 -18.69
N ASN A 511 -27.68 0.27 -17.73
CA ASN A 511 -29.06 -0.16 -17.98
C ASN A 511 -29.87 0.93 -18.70
N ASP A 512 -29.66 2.19 -18.33
CA ASP A 512 -30.30 3.33 -18.99
C ASP A 512 -29.93 3.41 -20.47
N LEU A 513 -28.65 3.20 -20.80
CA LEU A 513 -28.14 3.17 -22.18
C LEU A 513 -28.77 2.01 -22.98
N LEU A 514 -28.93 0.82 -22.39
CA LEU A 514 -29.61 -0.31 -23.04
C LEU A 514 -31.09 -0.03 -23.30
N ALA A 515 -31.79 0.54 -22.32
CA ALA A 515 -33.20 0.91 -22.47
C ALA A 515 -33.38 1.97 -23.57
N ILE A 516 -32.49 2.96 -23.65
CA ILE A 516 -32.47 3.95 -24.74
C ILE A 516 -32.23 3.27 -26.08
N ALA A 517 -31.26 2.36 -26.17
CA ALA A 517 -30.98 1.62 -27.41
C ALA A 517 -32.22 0.85 -27.91
N ASP A 518 -32.92 0.15 -27.00
CA ASP A 518 -34.12 -0.62 -27.34
C ASP A 518 -35.29 0.29 -27.79
N MET A 519 -35.47 1.46 -27.15
CA MET A 519 -36.48 2.44 -27.57
C MET A 519 -36.15 3.04 -28.94
N VAL A 520 -34.88 3.37 -29.18
CA VAL A 520 -34.40 3.92 -30.45
C VAL A 520 -34.54 2.88 -31.59
N ASP A 521 -34.29 1.59 -31.33
CA ASP A 521 -34.57 0.49 -32.27
C ASP A 521 -36.06 0.38 -32.61
N GLY A 522 -36.92 0.57 -31.61
CA GLY A 522 -38.38 0.73 -31.74
C GLY A 522 -38.83 1.93 -32.58
N ASN A 523 -37.89 2.73 -33.09
CA ASN A 523 -38.11 4.02 -33.74
C ASN A 523 -38.76 5.05 -32.80
N GLU A 524 -38.47 5.04 -31.51
CA GLU A 524 -38.94 6.08 -30.59
C GLU A 524 -37.96 7.26 -30.57
N THR A 525 -38.49 8.49 -30.70
CA THR A 525 -37.70 9.74 -30.67
C THR A 525 -38.29 10.76 -29.70
N GLY A 526 -39.32 10.37 -28.95
CA GLY A 526 -40.15 11.28 -28.17
C GLY A 526 -39.45 11.87 -26.94
N VAL A 527 -40.18 12.70 -26.21
CA VAL A 527 -39.69 13.43 -25.02
C VAL A 527 -39.09 12.50 -23.97
N PHE A 528 -39.62 11.28 -23.82
CA PHE A 528 -39.11 10.31 -22.87
C PHE A 528 -37.69 9.80 -23.22
N VAL A 529 -37.43 9.47 -24.49
CA VAL A 529 -36.11 9.05 -24.97
C VAL A 529 -35.10 10.19 -24.79
N GLN A 530 -35.46 11.40 -25.23
CA GLN A 530 -34.60 12.57 -25.11
C GLN A 530 -34.28 12.92 -23.65
N ARG A 531 -35.26 12.79 -22.74
CA ARG A 531 -35.07 13.00 -21.31
C ARG A 531 -34.14 11.95 -20.71
N SER A 532 -34.32 10.68 -21.06
CA SER A 532 -33.47 9.58 -20.61
C SER A 532 -32.02 9.78 -21.06
N GLN A 533 -31.81 10.16 -22.32
CA GLN A 533 -30.49 10.54 -22.84
C GLN A 533 -29.88 11.72 -22.06
N LYS A 534 -30.70 12.73 -21.71
CA LYS A 534 -30.24 13.86 -20.90
C LYS A 534 -29.86 13.46 -19.47
N GLU A 535 -30.55 12.49 -18.88
CA GLU A 535 -30.18 11.94 -17.57
C GLU A 535 -28.82 11.23 -17.61
N VAL A 536 -28.55 10.45 -18.67
CA VAL A 536 -27.24 9.82 -18.88
C VAL A 536 -26.14 10.88 -19.01
N GLU A 537 -26.36 11.94 -19.81
CA GLU A 537 -25.38 13.04 -19.93
C GLU A 537 -25.09 13.74 -18.59
N LEU A 538 -26.12 14.01 -17.79
CA LEU A 538 -25.94 14.62 -16.47
C LEU A 538 -25.18 13.69 -15.53
N THR A 539 -25.42 12.40 -15.63
CA THR A 539 -24.75 11.39 -14.80
C THR A 539 -23.27 11.31 -15.11
N LEU A 540 -22.91 11.24 -16.40
CA LEU A 540 -21.52 11.25 -16.84
C LEU A 540 -20.81 12.54 -16.40
N GLN A 541 -21.47 13.70 -16.49
CA GLN A 541 -20.89 14.96 -16.02
C GLN A 541 -20.59 14.93 -14.52
N GLU A 542 -21.50 14.41 -13.71
CA GLU A 542 -21.32 14.35 -12.26
C GLU A 542 -20.28 13.29 -11.85
N LEU A 543 -20.17 12.18 -12.59
CA LEU A 543 -19.09 11.21 -12.41
C LEU A 543 -17.73 11.83 -12.73
N ILE A 544 -17.60 12.57 -13.84
CA ILE A 544 -16.38 13.31 -14.19
C ILE A 544 -16.03 14.31 -13.09
N ASP A 545 -17.00 15.09 -12.60
CA ASP A 545 -16.77 16.07 -11.54
C ASP A 545 -16.33 15.38 -10.23
N ALA A 546 -16.92 14.23 -9.89
CA ALA A 546 -16.55 13.45 -8.72
C ALA A 546 -15.12 12.88 -8.81
N VAL A 547 -14.74 12.34 -9.98
CA VAL A 547 -13.39 11.84 -10.26
C VAL A 547 -12.37 12.99 -10.20
N LYS A 548 -12.67 14.15 -10.78
CA LYS A 548 -11.80 15.35 -10.70
C LYS A 548 -11.59 15.85 -9.28
N ILE A 549 -12.63 15.80 -8.45
CA ILE A 549 -12.51 16.15 -7.02
C ILE A 549 -11.59 15.14 -6.33
N ALA A 550 -11.73 13.85 -6.61
CA ALA A 550 -10.88 12.81 -6.06
C ALA A 550 -9.40 12.99 -6.47
N GLN A 551 -9.12 13.26 -7.75
CA GLN A 551 -7.76 13.53 -8.24
C GLN A 551 -7.11 14.70 -7.48
N LYS A 552 -7.81 15.84 -7.35
CA LYS A 552 -7.29 17.01 -6.62
C LYS A 552 -7.04 16.74 -5.14
N MET A 553 -7.86 15.91 -4.51
CA MET A 553 -7.65 15.52 -3.12
C MET A 553 -6.41 14.63 -2.97
N GLU A 554 -6.16 13.75 -3.94
CA GLU A 554 -4.97 12.89 -3.96
C GLU A 554 -3.69 13.72 -4.18
N GLU A 555 -3.71 14.65 -5.14
CA GLU A 555 -2.61 15.61 -5.36
C GLU A 555 -2.29 16.42 -4.08
N GLN A 556 -3.32 16.87 -3.35
CA GLN A 556 -3.13 17.61 -2.09
C GLN A 556 -2.54 16.77 -0.96
N LYS A 557 -2.82 15.47 -0.91
CA LYS A 557 -2.21 14.57 0.08
C LYS A 557 -0.73 14.37 -0.21
N GLN A 558 -0.37 14.24 -1.49
CA GLN A 558 1.01 14.09 -1.95
C GLN A 558 1.85 15.34 -1.61
N ASP A 559 1.28 16.54 -1.76
CA ASP A 559 1.93 17.80 -1.36
C ASP A 559 2.11 17.94 0.16
N GLN A 560 1.20 17.37 0.97
CA GLN A 560 1.28 17.43 2.43
C GLN A 560 2.28 16.43 3.02
N GLN A 561 2.44 15.25 2.42
CA GLN A 561 3.47 14.28 2.83
C GLN A 561 4.89 14.83 2.67
N ASN A 562 5.12 15.73 1.71
CA ASN A 562 6.40 16.41 1.50
C ASN A 562 6.70 17.55 2.50
N GLN A 563 5.77 17.93 3.40
CA GLN A 563 5.97 19.06 4.32
C GLN A 563 5.96 18.75 5.82
N GLN A 564 5.59 17.55 6.29
CA GLN A 564 5.60 17.24 7.74
C GLN A 564 5.99 15.78 8.06
N GLN A 565 7.23 15.60 8.54
CA GLN A 565 7.63 14.48 9.40
C GLN A 565 7.11 14.73 10.82
N ASN A 566 5.90 14.25 11.12
CA ASN A 566 5.41 13.78 12.42
C ASN A 566 3.90 13.95 12.53
N GLN A 567 3.17 12.90 12.18
CA GLN A 567 1.98 12.41 12.90
C GLN A 567 1.46 11.16 12.15
N GLN A 568 2.15 10.04 12.34
CA GLN A 568 1.57 8.73 12.06
C GLN A 568 0.79 8.29 13.29
N ASN A 569 -0.52 8.52 13.27
CA ASN A 569 -1.46 7.49 13.69
C ASN A 569 -2.86 7.84 13.21
N GLN A 570 -3.56 6.82 12.71
CA GLN A 570 -4.93 6.82 12.22
C GLN A 570 -5.14 7.37 10.80
N GLN A 571 -4.98 6.49 9.81
CA GLN A 571 -6.08 6.10 8.93
C GLN A 571 -5.63 4.96 8.01
N ASN A 572 -5.52 3.76 8.59
CA ASN A 572 -5.55 2.50 7.82
C ASN A 572 -7.01 2.19 7.40
N GLN A 573 -7.74 3.20 6.96
CA GLN A 573 -9.05 3.04 6.35
C GLN A 573 -8.79 2.75 4.89
N GLN A 574 -9.26 1.61 4.38
CA GLN A 574 -9.38 1.34 2.94
C GLN A 574 -9.85 2.62 2.24
N GLN A 575 -8.92 3.33 1.61
CA GLN A 575 -9.24 4.60 0.99
C GLN A 575 -9.89 4.28 -0.33
N ASN A 576 -11.23 4.32 -0.35
CA ASN A 576 -11.98 4.19 -1.59
C ASN A 576 -11.47 5.17 -2.65
N LEU A 577 -11.67 4.78 -3.91
CA LEU A 577 -11.33 5.57 -5.08
C LEU A 577 -11.90 6.99 -5.05
N LEU A 578 -13.12 7.16 -4.53
CA LEU A 578 -13.77 8.47 -4.37
C LEU A 578 -13.90 8.86 -2.89
N PRO A 579 -13.81 10.17 -2.56
CA PRO A 579 -14.02 10.65 -1.21
C PRO A 579 -15.50 10.50 -0.78
N PRO A 580 -15.79 10.31 0.53
CA PRO A 580 -17.15 10.13 1.02
C PRO A 580 -18.12 11.26 0.65
N SER A 581 -17.63 12.50 0.55
CA SER A 581 -18.42 13.65 0.11
C SER A 581 -18.85 13.55 -1.36
N ALA A 582 -17.99 13.03 -2.22
CA ALA A 582 -18.32 12.75 -3.62
C ALA A 582 -19.28 11.56 -3.73
N GLU A 583 -19.08 10.49 -2.95
CA GLU A 583 -20.00 9.36 -2.89
C GLU A 583 -21.41 9.79 -2.44
N LEU A 584 -21.52 10.62 -1.40
CA LEU A 584 -22.80 11.17 -0.95
C LEU A 584 -23.47 12.06 -2.00
N LYS A 585 -22.68 12.84 -2.76
CA LYS A 585 -23.20 13.64 -3.88
C LYS A 585 -23.77 12.72 -4.96
N LEU A 586 -23.05 11.67 -5.34
CA LEU A 586 -23.51 10.66 -6.32
C LEU A 586 -24.78 9.93 -5.83
N LEU A 587 -24.85 9.60 -4.54
CA LEU A 587 -26.04 8.99 -3.95
C LEU A 587 -27.26 9.93 -3.99
N ARG A 588 -27.06 11.20 -3.62
CA ARG A 588 -28.11 12.23 -3.72
C ARG A 588 -28.61 12.40 -5.16
N LEU A 589 -27.70 12.41 -6.13
CA LEU A 589 -28.03 12.52 -7.55
C LEU A 589 -28.84 11.31 -8.04
N THR A 590 -28.46 10.12 -7.59
CA THR A 590 -29.21 8.89 -7.90
C THR A 590 -30.63 8.95 -7.34
N GLN A 591 -30.80 9.42 -6.10
CA GLN A 591 -32.13 9.63 -5.51
C GLN A 591 -32.95 10.68 -6.27
N LEU A 592 -32.33 11.79 -6.70
CA LEU A 592 -33.01 12.80 -7.51
C LEU A 592 -33.44 12.24 -8.88
N ARG A 593 -32.64 11.36 -9.49
CA ARG A 593 -33.01 10.65 -10.73
C ARG A 593 -34.23 9.75 -10.51
N ILE A 594 -34.21 8.95 -9.44
CA ILE A 594 -35.35 8.09 -9.06
C ILE A 594 -36.61 8.93 -8.87
N ASN A 595 -36.51 10.07 -8.17
CA ASN A 595 -37.65 10.96 -7.96
C ASN A 595 -38.21 11.49 -9.29
N ARG A 596 -37.36 11.90 -10.24
CA ARG A 596 -37.80 12.38 -11.56
C ARG A 596 -38.52 11.29 -12.35
N ARG A 597 -37.96 10.07 -12.39
CA ARG A 597 -38.59 8.92 -13.06
C ARG A 597 -39.93 8.53 -12.45
N THR A 598 -40.03 8.62 -11.13
CA THR A 598 -41.27 8.33 -10.41
C THR A 598 -42.37 9.33 -10.78
N VAL A 599 -42.03 10.62 -10.86
CA VAL A 599 -42.95 11.67 -11.33
C VAL A 599 -43.36 11.45 -12.79
N ASP A 600 -42.43 11.05 -13.65
CA ASP A 600 -42.71 10.76 -15.05
C ASP A 600 -43.67 9.57 -15.21
N PHE A 601 -43.54 8.53 -14.37
CA PHE A 601 -44.48 7.41 -14.34
C PHE A 601 -45.87 7.84 -13.86
N GLU A 602 -45.97 8.69 -12.83
CA GLU A 602 -47.25 9.22 -12.37
C GLU A 602 -47.99 9.98 -13.49
N MET A 603 -47.26 10.78 -14.28
CA MET A 603 -47.82 11.47 -15.45
C MET A 603 -48.30 10.49 -16.54
N GLN A 604 -47.59 9.37 -16.74
CA GLN A 604 -47.95 8.35 -17.73
C GLN A 604 -49.12 7.46 -17.27
N LEU A 605 -49.24 7.16 -15.97
CA LEU A 605 -50.34 6.39 -15.38
C LEU A 605 -51.69 7.11 -15.48
N ASN A 606 -51.68 8.44 -15.45
CA ASN A 606 -52.89 9.27 -15.59
C ASN A 606 -53.43 9.32 -17.04
N ASN A 607 -52.70 8.81 -18.03
CA ASN A 607 -53.20 8.56 -19.38
C ASN A 607 -53.71 7.11 -19.46
N GLU A 608 -55.03 6.90 -19.41
CA GLU A 608 -55.71 5.61 -19.19
C GLU A 608 -55.43 4.48 -20.22
N GLU A 609 -54.60 4.68 -21.24
CA GLU A 609 -54.37 3.70 -22.31
C GLU A 609 -53.07 2.89 -22.24
N VAL A 610 -52.15 3.12 -21.29
CA VAL A 610 -50.88 2.38 -21.23
C VAL A 610 -50.84 1.40 -20.04
N LYS A 611 -51.72 0.39 -20.07
CA LYS A 611 -51.50 -0.86 -19.33
C LYS A 611 -50.54 -1.75 -20.13
N ASN A 612 -49.25 -1.44 -20.09
CA ASN A 612 -48.24 -2.25 -20.77
C ASN A 612 -47.26 -2.88 -19.78
N ASP A 613 -46.83 -4.10 -20.09
CA ASP A 613 -45.77 -4.80 -19.35
C ASP A 613 -44.44 -4.02 -19.35
N VAL A 614 -44.24 -3.12 -20.31
CA VAL A 614 -43.13 -2.16 -20.37
C VAL A 614 -43.12 -1.22 -19.16
N LEU A 615 -44.27 -0.65 -18.80
CA LEU A 615 -44.39 0.24 -17.63
C LEU A 615 -44.14 -0.53 -16.32
N LYS A 616 -44.60 -1.79 -16.24
CA LYS A 616 -44.30 -2.66 -15.08
C LYS A 616 -42.81 -2.98 -14.96
N ARG A 617 -42.12 -3.24 -16.07
CA ARG A 617 -40.65 -3.46 -16.06
C ARG A 617 -39.91 -2.22 -15.58
N GLN A 618 -40.27 -1.04 -16.09
CA GLN A 618 -39.65 0.22 -15.70
C GLN A 618 -39.91 0.59 -14.22
N VAL A 619 -41.11 0.33 -13.69
CA VAL A 619 -41.40 0.49 -12.24
C VAL A 619 -40.59 -0.49 -11.40
N ASN A 620 -40.43 -1.74 -11.84
CA ASN A 620 -39.58 -2.71 -11.16
C ASN A 620 -38.11 -2.29 -11.16
N GLU A 621 -37.59 -1.74 -12.26
CA GLU A 621 -36.22 -1.21 -12.34
C GLU A 621 -35.98 -0.06 -11.37
N VAL A 622 -36.90 0.91 -11.29
CA VAL A 622 -36.80 2.00 -10.31
C VAL A 622 -36.90 1.50 -8.87
N THR A 623 -37.69 0.45 -8.62
CA THR A 623 -37.76 -0.21 -7.31
C THR A 623 -36.43 -0.87 -6.94
N ILE A 624 -35.79 -1.57 -7.89
CA ILE A 624 -34.47 -2.18 -7.70
C ILE A 624 -33.41 -1.09 -7.43
N LEU A 625 -33.43 0.00 -8.21
CA LEU A 625 -32.52 1.13 -8.00
C LEU A 625 -32.71 1.79 -6.62
N GLN A 626 -33.95 1.97 -6.15
CA GLN A 626 -34.23 2.49 -4.81
C GLN A 626 -33.71 1.57 -3.71
N LYS A 627 -33.80 0.24 -3.91
CA LYS A 627 -33.21 -0.75 -3.01
C LYS A 627 -31.68 -0.62 -2.98
N LYS A 628 -31.02 -0.57 -4.14
CA LYS A 628 -29.56 -0.38 -4.27
C LYS A 628 -29.08 0.93 -3.63
N VAL A 629 -29.81 2.03 -3.80
CA VAL A 629 -29.53 3.31 -3.12
C VAL A 629 -29.64 3.19 -1.60
N THR A 630 -30.64 2.46 -1.11
CA THR A 630 -30.83 2.24 0.33
C THR A 630 -29.69 1.41 0.92
N GLU A 631 -29.25 0.37 0.21
CA GLU A 631 -28.10 -0.46 0.59
C GLU A 631 -26.80 0.37 0.59
N SER A 632 -26.57 1.15 -0.47
CA SER A 632 -25.42 2.04 -0.59
C SER A 632 -25.40 3.11 0.50
N ALA A 633 -26.56 3.63 0.90
CA ALA A 633 -26.68 4.59 1.99
C ALA A 633 -26.38 3.97 3.36
N ARG A 634 -26.82 2.73 3.59
CA ARG A 634 -26.52 1.99 4.83
C ARG A 634 -25.02 1.69 4.94
N GLU A 635 -24.39 1.32 3.84
CA GLU A 635 -22.96 1.06 3.81
C GLU A 635 -22.14 2.34 4.06
N LEU A 636 -22.51 3.45 3.41
CA LEU A 636 -21.92 4.76 3.70
C LEU A 636 -22.09 5.17 5.18
N ALA A 637 -23.27 4.91 5.76
CA ALA A 637 -23.53 5.20 7.16
C ALA A 637 -22.70 4.31 8.10
N ALA A 638 -22.56 3.02 7.79
CA ALA A 638 -21.74 2.08 8.54
C ALA A 638 -20.25 2.47 8.53
N ARG A 639 -19.75 3.00 7.40
CA ARG A 639 -18.37 3.53 7.31
C ARG A 639 -18.17 4.82 8.09
N GLY A 640 -19.20 5.67 8.18
CA GLY A 640 -19.16 6.93 8.93
C GLY A 640 -19.28 6.77 10.44
N GLN A 641 -19.72 5.60 10.92
CA GLN A 641 -19.67 5.23 12.33
C GLN A 641 -18.33 4.56 12.61
N GLN A 642 -17.48 5.17 13.43
CA GLN A 642 -16.45 4.39 14.12
C GLN A 642 -17.14 3.21 14.83
N PRO A 643 -16.50 2.04 14.96
CA PRO A 643 -16.98 1.07 15.92
C PRO A 643 -17.00 1.81 17.25
N LEU A 644 -18.20 2.07 17.78
CA LEU A 644 -18.33 2.31 19.20
C LEU A 644 -17.68 1.08 19.82
N GLU A 645 -16.51 1.28 20.42
CA GLU A 645 -16.00 0.37 21.42
C GLU A 645 -17.19 -0.09 22.25
N SER A 646 -17.27 -1.39 22.43
CA SER A 646 -18.21 -2.05 23.31
C SER A 646 -18.07 -1.49 24.72
N GLU A 647 -18.67 -0.34 25.00
CA GLU A 647 -19.23 0.01 26.29
C GLU A 647 -20.59 -0.72 26.37
N ILE A 648 -20.52 -2.03 26.53
CA ILE A 648 -21.59 -2.80 27.17
C ILE A 648 -20.89 -3.65 28.22
N ASP A 649 -21.20 -3.32 29.47
CA ASP A 649 -20.90 -4.07 30.70
C ASP A 649 -20.88 -5.59 30.55
#